data_AF-A0A957TZZ3-F1
#
_entry.id   AF-A0A957TZZ3-F1
#
_cell.length_a   1.000
_cell.length_b   1.000
_cell.length_c   1.000
_cell.angle_alpha   90.00
_cell.angle_beta   90.00
_cell.angle_gamma   90.00
#
_symmetry.space_group_name_H-M   'P 1'
#
loop_
_entity.id
_entity.type
_entity.pdbx_description
1 polymer ?
#
loop_
_entity_poly.entity_id
_entity_poly.type
_entity_poly.pdbx_seq_one_letter_code
_entity_poly.pdbx_strand_id
1 'polypeptide(L)'
;TQMSITSAEGVALAQQFGVSRVVLARELALEEIRAIRAQTECELEMFVHGALCVSYSGQCFSSEAWGGRSANRGQCAQACRLPYELIVDGRVRPLGDARYLLSPGDLYALRQMPEIVQLGVSALKIEGRYKDANYVAMTTQAYRQAVDDAWAGRPLSISPVEELHLEQLYSRGLGAHFVSGVNHQTVVSGRAPRHRGVLVGKVTAVGHDRVVIAPTKVSAVAPLKPGDGLVFDAADWRSPEAREEGGRVYHVTQLAKGQLELTFGNGVIDFSRIRAGDLLWRSHDPDIDKLARPFVNAASPVHKQPVAVAVTARAGAPLSATWVVTAHPHIRATVRSDEPLGTAEKRPLDDAFLAEQFGRLGNTPYVLGALTADVTGAPFAPGSLLNQLRRTAVEQLAAQQAALPIRDVHDPAQTLATALAQVDDYAPENRTQAAPQLHLLVRTAEQLTAAIALQPATITLDYLELYGLRPAVEQVRRAGITPRVASPRVLKPSEERVVNFLLRLECEILVRSGGLLHGLRQVDHPPLIGDFSLNAANLLAADTFLKLGLTRITPTHDLNAEQVTDLARQLDPRQIEVIAYQHLPVFHTEHCVFCRFLSSGTSYKDCGHPCESHQVALRDQHGRSHPVMADVGCRNTVFGAEAQEASLHLPAWLAAGVQHVRLEFAHETGAEVTAVGQAFADMLAGRMSAVELNRQLAVRAPQGTTEGSLFVPIDFLDIPDL
;
A
#
# COMPACT_ATOMS: atom_id res chain seq x y z
N THR A 1 2.17 -7.72 1.95
CA THR A 1 2.19 -6.37 1.36
C THR A 1 3.57 -5.92 0.93
N GLN A 2 4.61 -5.89 1.79
CA GLN A 2 5.93 -5.34 1.42
C GLN A 2 6.78 -6.22 0.46
N MET A 3 6.34 -7.45 0.16
CA MET A 3 7.00 -8.33 -0.83
C MET A 3 6.62 -8.01 -2.29
N SER A 4 5.78 -6.99 -2.53
CA SER A 4 5.35 -6.58 -3.89
C SER A 4 4.76 -7.73 -4.74
N ILE A 5 4.00 -8.66 -4.13
CA ILE A 5 3.56 -9.88 -4.82
C ILE A 5 2.61 -9.55 -5.96
N THR A 6 3.07 -9.85 -7.18
CA THR A 6 2.43 -9.53 -8.46
C THR A 6 2.24 -10.74 -9.37
N SER A 7 2.65 -11.94 -8.94
CA SER A 7 2.57 -13.17 -9.74
C SER A 7 2.28 -14.41 -8.88
N ALA A 8 1.94 -15.53 -9.52
CA ALA A 8 1.70 -16.80 -8.84
C ALA A 8 2.96 -17.37 -8.19
N GLU A 9 4.13 -17.18 -8.80
CA GLU A 9 5.44 -17.54 -8.24
C GLU A 9 5.73 -16.75 -6.96
N GLY A 10 5.31 -15.48 -6.90
CA GLY A 10 5.41 -14.67 -5.68
C GLY A 10 4.50 -15.20 -4.56
N VAL A 11 3.30 -15.69 -4.91
CA VAL A 11 2.40 -16.37 -3.94
C VAL A 11 3.03 -17.67 -3.46
N ALA A 12 3.54 -18.50 -4.38
CA ALA A 12 4.19 -19.76 -4.05
C ALA A 12 5.42 -19.57 -3.15
N LEU A 13 6.24 -18.54 -3.40
CA LEU A 13 7.34 -18.18 -2.51
C LEU A 13 6.86 -17.83 -1.10
N ALA A 14 5.81 -17.01 -0.98
CA ALA A 14 5.25 -16.67 0.33
C ALA A 14 4.71 -17.91 1.07
N GLN A 15 4.09 -18.85 0.36
CA GLN A 15 3.65 -20.12 0.94
C GLN A 15 4.82 -20.98 1.46
N GLN A 16 5.99 -20.95 0.80
CA GLN A 16 7.21 -21.61 1.31
C GLN A 16 7.64 -21.04 2.67
N PHE A 17 7.32 -19.79 2.97
CA PHE A 17 7.55 -19.15 4.27
C PHE A 17 6.41 -19.37 5.28
N GLY A 18 5.43 -20.24 4.96
CA GLY A 18 4.30 -20.56 5.84
C GLY A 18 3.14 -19.58 5.77
N VAL A 19 3.12 -18.66 4.80
CA VAL A 19 2.02 -17.68 4.64
C VAL A 19 0.77 -18.37 4.10
N SER A 20 -0.35 -18.29 4.85
CA SER A 20 -1.64 -18.87 4.44
C SER A 20 -2.51 -17.93 3.61
N ARG A 21 -2.29 -16.62 3.72
CA ARG A 21 -3.01 -15.58 2.98
C ARG A 21 -2.06 -14.52 2.44
N VAL A 22 -2.15 -14.23 1.15
CA VAL A 22 -1.28 -13.29 0.46
C VAL A 22 -2.04 -12.03 0.05
N VAL A 23 -1.53 -10.88 0.51
CA VAL A 23 -1.97 -9.56 0.04
C VAL A 23 -1.28 -9.25 -1.29
N LEU A 24 -2.08 -9.17 -2.36
CA LEU A 24 -1.63 -8.83 -3.70
C LEU A 24 -1.31 -7.33 -3.83
N ALA A 25 -0.44 -6.99 -4.79
CA ALA A 25 -0.13 -5.61 -5.14
C ALA A 25 -1.37 -4.86 -5.65
N ARG A 26 -1.46 -3.55 -5.37
CA ARG A 26 -2.63 -2.71 -5.68
C ARG A 26 -2.71 -2.34 -7.17
N GLU A 27 -1.62 -2.54 -7.88
CA GLU A 27 -1.40 -2.19 -9.27
C GLU A 27 -1.83 -3.32 -10.23
N LEU A 28 -2.35 -4.44 -9.71
CA LEU A 28 -2.87 -5.55 -10.51
C LEU A 28 -4.30 -5.30 -10.99
N ALA A 29 -4.54 -5.58 -12.26
CA ALA A 29 -5.87 -5.63 -12.85
C ALA A 29 -6.59 -6.95 -12.50
N LEU A 30 -7.93 -6.97 -12.58
CA LEU A 30 -8.72 -8.17 -12.28
C LEU A 30 -8.34 -9.38 -13.15
N GLU A 31 -7.96 -9.15 -14.42
CA GLU A 31 -7.47 -10.23 -15.31
C GLU A 31 -6.13 -10.81 -14.82
N GLU A 32 -5.24 -9.96 -14.31
CA GLU A 32 -3.95 -10.41 -13.76
C GLU A 32 -4.17 -11.20 -12.46
N ILE A 33 -5.12 -10.75 -11.62
CA ILE A 33 -5.52 -11.48 -10.40
C ILE A 33 -6.17 -12.83 -10.77
N ARG A 34 -6.97 -12.88 -11.84
CA ARG A 34 -7.54 -14.12 -12.39
C ARG A 34 -6.45 -15.11 -12.79
N ALA A 35 -5.42 -14.64 -13.49
CA ALA A 35 -4.28 -15.46 -13.90
C ALA A 35 -3.48 -16.02 -12.71
N ILE A 36 -3.34 -15.24 -11.63
CA ILE A 36 -2.71 -15.70 -10.39
C ILE A 36 -3.58 -16.75 -9.70
N ARG A 37 -4.87 -16.47 -9.51
CA ARG A 37 -5.82 -17.38 -8.85
C ARG A 37 -5.94 -18.73 -9.55
N ALA A 38 -5.80 -18.77 -10.87
CA ALA A 38 -5.81 -20.00 -11.64
C ALA A 38 -4.63 -20.95 -11.32
N GLN A 39 -3.59 -20.47 -10.63
CA GLN A 39 -2.35 -21.20 -10.39
C GLN A 39 -2.06 -21.44 -8.89
N THR A 40 -2.95 -21.04 -7.99
CA THR A 40 -2.75 -21.20 -6.54
C THR A 40 -4.07 -21.41 -5.81
N GLU A 41 -4.04 -22.22 -4.76
CA GLU A 41 -5.14 -22.36 -3.80
C GLU A 41 -5.00 -21.46 -2.57
N CYS A 42 -3.90 -20.69 -2.46
CA CYS A 42 -3.67 -19.76 -1.36
C CYS A 42 -4.80 -18.72 -1.25
N GLU A 43 -5.14 -18.31 -0.03
CA GLU A 43 -6.09 -17.24 0.17
C GLU A 43 -5.52 -15.93 -0.38
N LEU A 44 -6.27 -15.26 -1.25
CA LEU A 44 -5.87 -13.98 -1.83
C LEU A 44 -6.59 -12.84 -1.11
N GLU A 45 -5.83 -11.80 -0.74
CA GLU A 45 -6.34 -10.55 -0.18
C GLU A 45 -6.06 -9.38 -1.13
N MET A 46 -7.08 -8.53 -1.36
CA MET A 46 -7.01 -7.42 -2.30
C MET A 46 -7.47 -6.12 -1.64
N PHE A 47 -6.77 -5.01 -1.90
CA PHE A 47 -7.28 -3.68 -1.58
C PHE A 47 -8.45 -3.33 -2.49
N VAL A 48 -9.55 -2.83 -1.90
CA VAL A 48 -10.74 -2.44 -2.66
C VAL A 48 -11.13 -0.98 -2.46
N HIS A 49 -10.65 -0.33 -1.40
CA HIS A 49 -11.02 1.05 -1.12
C HIS A 49 -9.95 1.85 -0.37
N GLY A 50 -9.93 3.17 -0.61
CA GLY A 50 -9.12 4.14 0.12
C GLY A 50 -7.82 4.53 -0.58
N ALA A 51 -6.89 5.14 0.14
CA ALA A 51 -5.72 5.80 -0.45
C ALA A 51 -4.88 4.86 -1.34
N LEU A 52 -4.79 5.16 -2.65
CA LEU A 52 -3.89 4.44 -3.54
C LEU A 52 -2.45 4.94 -3.33
N CYS A 53 -1.50 4.02 -3.22
CA CYS A 53 -0.08 4.35 -3.22
C CYS A 53 0.38 4.57 -4.66
N VAL A 54 1.26 5.55 -4.91
CA VAL A 54 1.83 5.73 -6.25
C VAL A 54 2.89 4.68 -6.56
N SER A 55 3.61 4.23 -5.52
CA SER A 55 4.66 3.23 -5.64
C SER A 55 4.18 1.84 -5.27
N TYR A 56 4.79 0.85 -5.91
CA TYR A 56 4.68 -0.54 -5.50
C TYR A 56 5.07 -0.69 -4.03
N SER A 57 4.26 -1.44 -3.27
CA SER A 57 4.51 -1.66 -1.84
C SER A 57 5.82 -2.40 -1.65
N GLY A 58 6.71 -1.90 -0.79
CA GLY A 58 8.07 -2.43 -0.62
C GLY A 58 9.11 -1.82 -1.55
N GLN A 59 8.74 -0.88 -2.44
CA GLN A 59 9.60 -0.29 -3.46
C GLN A 59 9.60 1.25 -3.41
N CYS A 60 9.41 1.81 -2.21
CA CYS A 60 9.43 3.25 -1.96
C CYS A 60 10.46 3.59 -0.88
N PHE A 61 11.53 4.27 -1.28
CA PHE A 61 12.64 4.65 -0.40
C PHE A 61 12.72 6.16 -0.15
N SER A 62 11.72 6.93 -0.62
CA SER A 62 11.66 8.40 -0.46
C SER A 62 11.77 8.87 0.99
N SER A 63 11.12 8.20 1.94
CA SER A 63 11.15 8.59 3.35
C SER A 63 12.53 8.36 3.97
N GLU A 64 13.25 7.33 3.50
CA GLU A 64 14.56 6.97 4.04
C GLU A 64 15.59 7.94 3.49
N ALA A 65 15.52 8.22 2.18
CA ALA A 65 16.38 9.15 1.48
C ALA A 65 16.41 10.56 2.09
N TRP A 66 15.30 11.04 2.64
CA TRP A 66 15.12 12.45 2.99
C TRP A 66 15.00 12.71 4.49
N GLY A 67 14.98 11.66 5.33
CA GLY A 67 14.80 11.85 6.78
C GLY A 67 15.03 10.61 7.65
N GLY A 68 15.72 9.57 7.16
CA GLY A 68 16.05 8.37 7.97
C GLY A 68 14.83 7.57 8.43
N ARG A 69 13.69 7.69 7.73
CA ARG A 69 12.42 7.02 8.05
C ARG A 69 12.06 6.01 6.98
N SER A 70 11.57 4.84 7.34
CA SER A 70 11.19 3.86 6.32
C SER A 70 9.68 3.79 6.09
N ALA A 71 9.27 4.05 4.85
CA ALA A 71 7.90 3.77 4.41
C ALA A 71 7.59 2.26 4.49
N ASN A 72 8.59 1.40 4.25
CA ASN A 72 8.48 -0.05 4.35
C ASN A 72 8.28 -0.52 5.81
N ARG A 73 8.76 0.25 6.80
CA ARG A 73 8.54 0.05 8.24
C ARG A 73 7.35 0.86 8.80
N GLY A 74 6.48 1.41 7.94
CA GLY A 74 5.24 2.07 8.34
C GLY A 74 5.35 3.57 8.64
N GLN A 75 6.53 4.19 8.50
CA GLN A 75 6.81 5.59 8.84
C GLN A 75 6.77 6.54 7.62
N CYS A 76 5.99 6.21 6.60
CA CYS A 76 5.86 6.96 5.34
C CYS A 76 5.62 8.46 5.57
N ALA A 77 6.46 9.31 4.97
CA ALA A 77 6.39 10.77 5.02
C ALA A 77 5.48 11.38 3.93
N GLN A 78 4.83 10.56 3.10
CA GLN A 78 3.93 11.01 2.03
C GLN A 78 4.54 11.98 1.01
N ALA A 79 5.85 11.86 0.75
CA ALA A 79 6.59 12.63 -0.24
C ALA A 79 5.90 12.74 -1.62
N CYS A 80 5.23 11.68 -2.08
CA CYS A 80 4.48 11.68 -3.34
C CYS A 80 3.27 12.64 -3.37
N ARG A 81 2.89 13.22 -2.22
CA ARG A 81 1.80 14.20 -2.06
C ARG A 81 2.30 15.65 -2.08
N LEU A 82 3.60 15.88 -2.25
CA LEU A 82 4.18 17.21 -2.45
C LEU A 82 4.00 17.68 -3.91
N PRO A 83 3.99 19.00 -4.17
CA PRO A 83 4.01 19.52 -5.53
C PRO A 83 5.37 19.32 -6.18
N TYR A 84 5.37 19.05 -7.49
CA TYR A 84 6.58 18.93 -8.31
C TYR A 84 6.37 19.65 -9.65
N GLU A 85 7.43 20.25 -10.18
CA GLU A 85 7.44 20.71 -11.57
C GLU A 85 7.91 19.59 -12.49
N LEU A 86 7.27 19.45 -13.65
CA LEU A 86 7.70 18.52 -14.68
C LEU A 86 8.75 19.18 -15.57
N ILE A 87 9.95 18.60 -15.63
CA ILE A 87 11.03 19.03 -16.52
C ILE A 87 11.12 18.03 -17.67
N VAL A 88 11.09 18.52 -18.91
CA VAL A 88 11.23 17.72 -20.13
C VAL A 88 12.33 18.35 -20.97
N ASP A 89 13.38 17.61 -21.28
CA ASP A 89 14.55 18.06 -22.05
C ASP A 89 15.11 19.40 -21.52
N GLY A 90 15.21 19.50 -20.19
CA GLY A 90 15.72 20.68 -19.49
C GLY A 90 14.75 21.87 -19.38
N ARG A 91 13.49 21.75 -19.81
CA ARG A 91 12.49 22.83 -19.78
C ARG A 91 11.28 22.48 -18.92
N VAL A 92 10.78 23.47 -18.17
CA VAL A 92 9.54 23.31 -17.39
C VAL A 92 8.36 23.12 -18.33
N ARG A 93 7.62 22.03 -18.14
CA ARG A 93 6.37 21.73 -18.82
C ARG A 93 5.20 22.09 -17.92
N PRO A 94 4.29 22.98 -18.35
CA PRO A 94 3.10 23.32 -17.57
C PRO A 94 2.22 22.08 -17.32
N LEU A 95 1.89 21.84 -16.06
CA LEU A 95 1.02 20.73 -15.62
C LEU A 95 -0.47 21.09 -15.61
N GLY A 96 -0.81 22.37 -15.77
CA GLY A 96 -2.16 22.87 -15.58
C GLY A 96 -2.70 22.49 -14.20
N ASP A 97 -3.83 21.80 -14.19
CA ASP A 97 -4.49 21.37 -12.95
C ASP A 97 -3.78 20.22 -12.21
N ALA A 98 -2.86 19.49 -12.86
CA ALA A 98 -2.19 18.31 -12.31
C ALA A 98 -0.94 18.64 -11.47
N ARG A 99 -1.08 19.60 -10.53
CA ARG A 99 0.01 20.14 -9.69
C ARG A 99 0.71 19.12 -8.78
N TYR A 100 0.01 18.03 -8.45
CA TYR A 100 0.47 16.92 -7.60
C TYR A 100 0.58 15.65 -8.44
N LEU A 101 1.51 15.64 -9.39
CA LEU A 101 1.61 14.63 -10.45
C LEU A 101 1.94 13.20 -9.96
N LEU A 102 2.38 13.02 -8.72
CA LEU A 102 2.61 11.71 -8.08
C LEU A 102 1.54 11.35 -7.04
N SER A 103 0.45 12.12 -6.95
CA SER A 103 -0.60 11.97 -5.93
C SER A 103 -1.83 11.30 -6.57
N PRO A 104 -1.92 9.95 -6.58
CA PRO A 104 -3.07 9.25 -7.15
C PRO A 104 -4.34 9.45 -6.32
N GLY A 105 -5.48 9.18 -6.93
CA GLY A 105 -6.77 9.20 -6.25
C GLY A 105 -6.93 8.09 -5.20
N ASP A 106 -8.15 7.90 -4.74
CA ASP A 106 -8.52 6.84 -3.82
C ASP A 106 -9.13 5.67 -4.62
N LEU A 107 -8.69 4.45 -4.31
CA LEU A 107 -9.21 3.23 -4.87
C LEU A 107 -10.68 3.08 -4.51
N TYR A 108 -11.47 2.64 -5.48
CA TYR A 108 -12.89 2.37 -5.35
C TYR A 108 -13.25 1.21 -6.27
N ALA A 109 -13.38 0.01 -5.70
CA ALA A 109 -13.67 -1.22 -6.42
C ALA A 109 -15.08 -1.78 -6.14
N LEU A 110 -15.97 -0.97 -5.56
CA LEU A 110 -17.31 -1.40 -5.15
C LEU A 110 -18.16 -1.87 -6.35
N ARG A 111 -18.03 -1.19 -7.50
CA ARG A 111 -18.68 -1.58 -8.76
C ARG A 111 -18.14 -2.89 -9.34
N GLN A 112 -16.92 -3.26 -9.00
CA GLN A 112 -16.25 -4.48 -9.43
C GLN A 112 -16.53 -5.67 -8.50
N MET A 113 -17.31 -5.48 -7.42
CA MET A 113 -17.53 -6.51 -6.42
C MET A 113 -18.08 -7.84 -6.95
N PRO A 114 -19.03 -7.86 -7.92
CA PRO A 114 -19.49 -9.12 -8.50
C PRO A 114 -18.36 -9.93 -9.14
N GLU A 115 -17.46 -9.27 -9.87
CA GLU A 115 -16.31 -9.92 -10.50
C GLU A 115 -15.27 -10.36 -9.46
N ILE A 116 -14.98 -9.52 -8.44
CA ILE A 116 -14.04 -9.84 -7.35
C ILE A 116 -14.50 -11.07 -6.57
N VAL A 117 -15.80 -11.17 -6.26
CA VAL A 117 -16.37 -12.34 -5.57
C VAL A 117 -16.30 -13.57 -6.46
N GLN A 118 -16.62 -13.45 -7.75
CA GLN A 118 -16.52 -14.56 -8.70
C GLN A 118 -15.08 -15.05 -8.88
N LEU A 119 -14.10 -14.15 -8.82
CA LEU A 119 -12.67 -14.48 -8.85
C LEU A 119 -12.21 -15.28 -7.63
N GLY A 120 -12.99 -15.36 -6.55
CA GLY A 120 -12.59 -16.12 -5.35
C GLY A 120 -11.54 -15.42 -4.50
N VAL A 121 -11.49 -14.08 -4.51
CA VAL A 121 -10.70 -13.31 -3.53
C VAL A 121 -11.25 -13.57 -2.14
N SER A 122 -10.40 -14.04 -1.23
CA SER A 122 -10.80 -14.52 0.11
C SER A 122 -10.98 -13.39 1.12
N ALA A 123 -10.30 -12.26 0.92
CA ALA A 123 -10.35 -11.12 1.83
C ALA A 123 -10.27 -9.77 1.09
N LEU A 124 -11.10 -8.82 1.54
CA LEU A 124 -11.13 -7.46 1.02
C LEU A 124 -10.51 -6.51 2.03
N LYS A 125 -9.65 -5.62 1.56
CA LYS A 125 -8.91 -4.68 2.39
C LYS A 125 -9.35 -3.24 2.10
N ILE A 126 -9.76 -2.53 3.15
CA ILE A 126 -10.11 -1.11 3.12
C ILE A 126 -9.00 -0.34 3.82
N GLU A 127 -8.44 0.68 3.17
CA GLU A 127 -7.39 1.52 3.73
C GLU A 127 -7.97 2.56 4.70
N GLY A 128 -7.92 2.24 6.00
CA GLY A 128 -8.47 3.05 7.09
C GLY A 128 -7.44 3.88 7.87
N ARG A 129 -6.15 3.89 7.49
CA ARG A 129 -5.13 4.64 8.24
C ARG A 129 -5.47 6.14 8.28
N TYR A 130 -5.51 6.70 9.49
CA TYR A 130 -5.88 8.09 9.77
C TYR A 130 -7.30 8.48 9.32
N LYS A 131 -8.24 7.52 9.26
CA LYS A 131 -9.66 7.76 8.98
C LYS A 131 -10.48 7.75 10.26
N ASP A 132 -11.58 8.49 10.27
CA ASP A 132 -12.51 8.53 11.40
C ASP A 132 -13.43 7.29 11.44
N ALA A 133 -14.20 7.18 12.52
CA ALA A 133 -15.12 6.06 12.72
C ALA A 133 -16.27 6.04 11.69
N ASN A 134 -16.70 7.20 11.19
CA ASN A 134 -17.77 7.29 10.21
C ASN A 134 -17.33 6.70 8.87
N TYR A 135 -16.11 7.00 8.43
CA TYR A 135 -15.50 6.41 7.25
C TYR A 135 -15.43 4.89 7.37
N VAL A 136 -14.90 4.38 8.48
CA VAL A 136 -14.76 2.93 8.70
C VAL A 136 -16.12 2.24 8.67
N ALA A 137 -17.11 2.77 9.38
CA ALA A 137 -18.44 2.17 9.46
C ALA A 137 -19.16 2.14 8.11
N MET A 138 -19.31 3.30 7.46
CA MET A 138 -20.08 3.44 6.22
C MET A 138 -19.43 2.73 5.05
N THR A 139 -18.10 2.79 4.94
CA THR A 139 -17.36 2.07 3.89
C THR A 139 -17.49 0.56 4.08
N THR A 140 -17.29 0.06 5.30
CA THR A 140 -17.42 -1.37 5.58
C THR A 140 -18.84 -1.86 5.30
N GLN A 141 -19.86 -1.10 5.69
CA GLN A 141 -21.26 -1.42 5.38
C GLN A 141 -21.51 -1.51 3.88
N ALA A 142 -21.05 -0.52 3.10
CA ALA A 142 -21.27 -0.49 1.66
C ALA A 142 -20.61 -1.69 0.95
N TYR A 143 -19.38 -2.05 1.34
CA TYR A 143 -18.71 -3.24 0.80
C TYR A 143 -19.36 -4.54 1.26
N ARG A 144 -19.83 -4.63 2.51
CA ARG A 144 -20.55 -5.81 3.01
C ARG A 144 -21.82 -6.05 2.19
N GLN A 145 -22.62 -5.01 1.96
CA GLN A 145 -23.82 -5.08 1.12
C GLN A 145 -23.48 -5.52 -0.31
N ALA A 146 -22.44 -4.94 -0.92
CA ALA A 146 -22.01 -5.31 -2.26
C ALA A 146 -21.58 -6.80 -2.37
N VAL A 147 -20.92 -7.34 -1.34
CA VAL A 147 -20.58 -8.77 -1.29
C VAL A 147 -21.82 -9.63 -1.09
N ASP A 148 -22.76 -9.24 -0.23
CA ASP A 148 -24.01 -9.98 0.00
C ASP A 148 -24.89 -10.03 -1.25
N ASP A 149 -24.92 -8.95 -2.03
CA ASP A 149 -25.59 -8.92 -3.33
C ASP A 149 -24.91 -9.84 -4.33
N ALA A 150 -23.57 -9.77 -4.44
CA ALA A 150 -22.80 -10.63 -5.33
C ALA A 150 -22.99 -12.12 -5.01
N TRP A 151 -22.93 -12.54 -3.74
CA TRP A 151 -23.17 -13.93 -3.32
C TRP A 151 -24.58 -14.41 -3.62
N ALA A 152 -25.57 -13.52 -3.56
CA ALA A 152 -26.94 -13.85 -3.89
C ALA A 152 -27.26 -13.74 -5.39
N GLY A 153 -26.28 -13.40 -6.24
CA GLY A 153 -26.49 -13.15 -7.66
C GLY A 153 -27.40 -11.95 -7.96
N ARG A 154 -27.51 -11.01 -7.01
CA ARG A 154 -28.30 -9.78 -7.17
C ARG A 154 -27.46 -8.69 -7.86
N PRO A 155 -28.09 -7.78 -8.61
CA PRO A 155 -27.41 -6.57 -9.05
C PRO A 155 -26.96 -5.75 -7.84
N LEU A 156 -25.86 -5.03 -8.01
CA LEU A 156 -25.32 -4.14 -6.98
C LEU A 156 -26.39 -3.11 -6.57
N SER A 157 -26.77 -3.09 -5.29
CA SER A 157 -27.86 -2.24 -4.80
C SER A 157 -27.47 -0.79 -4.47
N ILE A 158 -26.20 -0.40 -4.69
CA ILE A 158 -25.73 0.93 -4.29
C ILE A 158 -26.38 2.04 -5.13
N SER A 159 -26.97 3.01 -4.47
CA SER A 159 -27.56 4.18 -5.10
C SER A 159 -26.51 5.27 -5.37
N PRO A 160 -26.75 6.17 -6.34
CA PRO A 160 -25.88 7.32 -6.57
C PRO A 160 -25.66 8.21 -5.33
N VAL A 161 -26.67 8.29 -4.46
CA VAL A 161 -26.59 9.04 -3.19
C VAL A 161 -25.59 8.37 -2.23
N GLU A 162 -25.64 7.05 -2.10
CA GLU A 162 -24.71 6.31 -1.25
C GLU A 162 -23.27 6.38 -1.76
N GLU A 163 -23.05 6.35 -3.08
CA GLU A 163 -21.73 6.59 -3.65
C GLU A 163 -21.19 7.99 -3.30
N LEU A 164 -22.05 9.01 -3.39
CA LEU A 164 -21.69 10.38 -2.99
C LEU A 164 -21.40 10.47 -1.49
N HIS A 165 -22.07 9.69 -0.64
CA HIS A 165 -21.74 9.63 0.79
C HIS A 165 -20.33 9.08 1.01
N LEU A 166 -19.93 8.03 0.28
CA LEU A 166 -18.56 7.49 0.36
C LEU A 166 -17.52 8.51 -0.13
N GLU A 167 -17.81 9.22 -1.23
CA GLU A 167 -16.93 10.28 -1.73
C GLU A 167 -16.82 11.46 -0.74
N GLN A 168 -17.94 11.82 -0.11
CA GLN A 168 -18.02 12.89 0.88
C GLN A 168 -17.24 12.56 2.15
N LEU A 169 -17.21 11.30 2.59
CA LEU A 169 -16.45 10.84 3.76
C LEU A 169 -14.95 11.01 3.56
N TYR A 170 -14.40 10.45 2.48
CA TYR A 170 -13.00 10.66 2.11
C TYR A 170 -12.71 10.23 0.67
N SER A 171 -12.13 11.13 -0.11
CA SER A 171 -11.75 10.91 -1.51
C SER A 171 -10.86 12.03 -2.04
N ARG A 172 -9.83 11.67 -2.82
CA ARG A 172 -9.09 12.60 -3.72
C ARG A 172 -9.45 12.37 -5.18
N GLY A 173 -10.64 11.83 -5.41
CA GLY A 173 -11.11 11.24 -6.66
C GLY A 173 -11.22 9.73 -6.51
N LEU A 174 -12.45 9.22 -6.50
CA LEU A 174 -12.72 7.78 -6.46
C LEU A 174 -12.54 7.19 -7.86
N GLY A 175 -11.87 6.04 -7.94
CA GLY A 175 -11.77 5.27 -9.17
C GLY A 175 -11.30 3.85 -8.94
N ALA A 176 -11.64 2.95 -9.86
CA ALA A 176 -11.11 1.60 -9.85
C ALA A 176 -9.59 1.57 -10.17
N HIS A 177 -9.09 2.64 -10.83
CA HIS A 177 -7.69 2.80 -11.21
C HIS A 177 -7.16 1.52 -11.90
N PHE A 178 -6.07 0.94 -11.40
CA PHE A 178 -5.44 -0.25 -11.99
C PHE A 178 -6.32 -1.51 -11.98
N VAL A 179 -7.31 -1.60 -11.09
CA VAL A 179 -8.22 -2.77 -10.98
C VAL A 179 -8.95 -3.01 -12.30
N SER A 180 -9.31 -1.94 -13.02
CA SER A 180 -9.97 -2.03 -14.33
C SER A 180 -9.00 -2.00 -15.52
N GLY A 181 -7.70 -2.14 -15.26
CA GLY A 181 -6.64 -2.02 -16.26
C GLY A 181 -5.90 -0.70 -16.19
N VAL A 182 -4.69 -0.69 -16.76
CA VAL A 182 -3.82 0.49 -16.76
C VAL A 182 -4.40 1.60 -17.65
N ASN A 183 -4.67 2.76 -17.04
CA ASN A 183 -4.95 4.00 -17.74
C ASN A 183 -4.25 5.17 -17.05
N HIS A 184 -3.09 5.56 -17.56
CA HIS A 184 -2.27 6.60 -16.95
C HIS A 184 -2.95 7.98 -16.94
N GLN A 185 -3.97 8.20 -17.78
CA GLN A 185 -4.72 9.46 -17.87
C GLN A 185 -5.70 9.68 -16.71
N THR A 186 -6.09 8.62 -16.00
CA THR A 186 -7.14 8.69 -14.96
C THR A 186 -6.64 8.38 -13.55
N VAL A 187 -5.52 7.66 -13.41
CA VAL A 187 -4.94 7.30 -12.09
C VAL A 187 -4.53 8.53 -11.28
N VAL A 188 -3.97 9.54 -11.94
CA VAL A 188 -3.56 10.80 -11.31
C VAL A 188 -4.25 11.99 -11.98
N SER A 189 -5.26 12.52 -11.28
CA SER A 189 -5.79 13.86 -11.55
C SER A 189 -4.81 14.94 -11.07
N GLY A 190 -4.24 14.75 -9.87
CA GLY A 190 -3.16 15.58 -9.33
C GLY A 190 -3.59 17.00 -8.94
N ARG A 191 -4.89 17.27 -8.75
CA ARG A 191 -5.36 18.62 -8.40
C ARG A 191 -5.04 19.04 -6.97
N ALA A 192 -5.20 18.13 -6.02
CA ALA A 192 -5.04 18.40 -4.60
C ALA A 192 -4.45 17.17 -3.88
N PRO A 193 -3.70 17.38 -2.79
CA PRO A 193 -3.13 16.27 -2.03
C PRO A 193 -4.08 15.78 -0.93
N ARG A 194 -5.10 16.59 -0.58
CA ARG A 194 -6.06 16.37 0.51
C ARG A 194 -7.48 16.19 -0.06
N HIS A 195 -8.33 15.48 0.70
CA HIS A 195 -9.76 15.34 0.39
C HIS A 195 -10.48 16.67 0.63
N ARG A 196 -11.44 16.99 -0.23
CA ARG A 196 -12.29 18.20 -0.15
C ARG A 196 -13.79 17.89 -0.16
N GLY A 197 -14.15 16.60 -0.13
CA GLY A 197 -15.51 16.12 -0.35
C GLY A 197 -15.94 16.20 -1.81
N VAL A 198 -17.21 16.53 -2.05
CA VAL A 198 -17.82 16.43 -3.39
C VAL A 198 -17.89 17.78 -4.09
N LEU A 199 -17.61 17.81 -5.40
CA LEU A 199 -17.70 19.03 -6.20
C LEU A 199 -19.17 19.41 -6.44
N VAL A 200 -19.62 20.49 -5.81
CA VAL A 200 -21.03 20.92 -5.84
C VAL A 200 -21.29 22.08 -6.80
N GLY A 201 -20.27 22.83 -7.22
CA GLY A 201 -20.47 23.89 -8.19
C GLY A 201 -19.23 24.64 -8.61
N LYS A 202 -19.44 25.65 -9.45
CA LYS A 202 -18.43 26.61 -9.90
C LYS A 202 -18.92 28.03 -9.64
N VAL A 203 -18.08 28.88 -9.08
CA VAL A 203 -18.37 30.28 -8.80
C VAL A 203 -18.60 31.04 -10.10
N THR A 204 -19.75 31.71 -10.21
CA THR A 204 -20.10 32.56 -11.36
C THR A 204 -20.05 34.04 -11.04
N ALA A 205 -20.29 34.42 -9.79
CA ALA A 205 -20.16 35.80 -9.32
C ALA A 205 -19.87 35.85 -7.82
N VAL A 206 -19.17 36.89 -7.39
CA VAL A 206 -18.85 37.16 -5.98
C VAL A 206 -19.40 38.55 -5.65
N GLY A 207 -20.28 38.62 -4.65
CA GLY A 207 -20.79 39.88 -4.10
C GLY A 207 -20.01 40.28 -2.83
N HIS A 208 -20.50 41.31 -2.14
CA HIS A 208 -19.88 41.79 -0.90
C HIS A 208 -19.99 40.76 0.25
N ASP A 209 -21.13 40.07 0.34
CA ASP A 209 -21.50 39.19 1.45
C ASP A 209 -22.05 37.82 0.99
N ARG A 210 -21.90 37.53 -0.31
CA ARG A 210 -22.54 36.38 -0.95
C ARG A 210 -21.75 35.86 -2.14
N VAL A 211 -21.96 34.60 -2.48
CA VAL A 211 -21.39 33.97 -3.67
C VAL A 211 -22.50 33.35 -4.51
N VAL A 212 -22.46 33.55 -5.83
CA VAL A 212 -23.35 32.88 -6.77
C VAL A 212 -22.59 31.78 -7.50
N ILE A 213 -23.15 30.57 -7.53
CA ILE A 213 -22.57 29.41 -8.20
C ILE A 213 -23.48 28.86 -9.30
N ALA A 214 -22.86 28.23 -10.28
CA ALA A 214 -23.49 27.23 -11.14
C ALA A 214 -23.31 25.85 -10.49
N PRO A 215 -24.39 25.19 -10.03
CA PRO A 215 -24.29 23.88 -9.41
C PRO A 215 -23.90 22.79 -10.42
N THR A 216 -23.25 21.72 -9.95
CA THR A 216 -22.98 20.52 -10.76
C THR A 216 -24.19 19.57 -10.75
N LYS A 217 -24.11 18.49 -11.52
CA LYS A 217 -25.11 17.40 -11.49
C LYS A 217 -25.24 16.76 -10.10
N VAL A 218 -24.20 16.85 -9.26
CA VAL A 218 -24.23 16.35 -7.88
C VAL A 218 -25.34 17.04 -7.09
N SER A 219 -25.57 18.34 -7.29
CA SER A 219 -26.61 19.09 -6.57
C SER A 219 -28.04 18.64 -6.89
N ALA A 220 -28.25 17.89 -7.97
CA ALA A 220 -29.56 17.28 -8.25
C ALA A 220 -29.81 16.01 -7.42
N VAL A 221 -28.73 15.32 -7.02
CA VAL A 221 -28.77 14.07 -6.26
C VAL A 221 -28.61 14.34 -4.76
N ALA A 222 -27.72 15.26 -4.39
CA ALA A 222 -27.46 15.72 -3.04
C ALA A 222 -27.44 17.27 -3.02
N PRO A 223 -28.61 17.91 -2.90
CA PRO A 223 -28.72 19.37 -2.87
C PRO A 223 -27.95 20.00 -1.71
N LEU A 224 -27.41 21.20 -1.94
CA LEU A 224 -26.82 22.01 -0.87
C LEU A 224 -27.90 22.47 0.10
N LYS A 225 -27.59 22.42 1.39
CA LYS A 225 -28.50 22.85 2.46
C LYS A 225 -27.78 23.67 3.53
N PRO A 226 -28.51 24.51 4.30
CA PRO A 226 -27.97 25.18 5.47
C PRO A 226 -27.23 24.21 6.40
N GLY A 227 -26.04 24.59 6.85
CA GLY A 227 -25.18 23.81 7.73
C GLY A 227 -24.09 23.00 7.02
N ASP A 228 -24.20 22.77 5.70
CA ASP A 228 -23.15 22.13 4.90
C ASP A 228 -21.82 22.92 5.02
N GLY A 229 -20.72 22.20 5.21
CA GLY A 229 -19.38 22.78 5.18
C GLY A 229 -18.91 22.90 3.73
N LEU A 230 -18.46 24.08 3.33
CA LEU A 230 -18.02 24.38 1.97
C LEU A 230 -16.58 24.90 1.94
N VAL A 231 -15.85 24.55 0.88
CA VAL A 231 -14.49 25.03 0.62
C VAL A 231 -14.36 25.49 -0.84
N PHE A 232 -13.77 26.67 -1.03
CA PHE A 232 -13.49 27.25 -2.34
C PHE A 232 -12.07 26.89 -2.79
N ASP A 233 -12.00 26.16 -3.90
CA ASP A 233 -10.77 25.78 -4.59
C ASP A 233 -10.44 26.80 -5.67
N ALA A 234 -9.35 27.54 -5.47
CA ALA A 234 -8.92 28.54 -6.44
C ALA A 234 -8.42 27.89 -7.71
N ALA A 235 -9.04 28.28 -8.83
CA ALA A 235 -8.97 27.54 -10.09
C ALA A 235 -7.58 27.45 -10.75
N ASP A 236 -6.53 28.05 -10.17
CA ASP A 236 -5.12 28.04 -10.59
C ASP A 236 -4.37 29.31 -10.10
N TRP A 237 -5.10 30.39 -9.83
CA TRP A 237 -4.55 31.72 -9.57
C TRP A 237 -3.96 31.93 -8.16
N ARG A 238 -4.11 30.97 -7.24
CA ARG A 238 -3.45 30.99 -5.91
C ARG A 238 -2.47 29.83 -5.81
N SER A 239 -1.41 30.05 -5.03
CA SER A 239 -0.42 29.01 -4.76
C SER A 239 -1.08 27.84 -3.99
N PRO A 240 -0.71 26.58 -4.27
CA PRO A 240 -1.29 25.41 -3.62
C PRO A 240 -1.07 25.36 -2.09
N GLU A 241 -0.05 26.06 -1.60
CA GLU A 241 0.32 26.13 -0.19
C GLU A 241 -0.54 27.15 0.60
N ALA A 242 -1.23 28.05 -0.09
CA ALA A 242 -2.12 29.01 0.55
C ALA A 242 -3.33 28.32 1.18
N ARG A 243 -3.63 28.66 2.44
CA ARG A 243 -4.80 28.15 3.15
C ARG A 243 -6.08 28.39 2.35
N GLU A 244 -6.90 27.35 2.19
CA GLU A 244 -8.18 27.45 1.48
C GLU A 244 -9.19 28.32 2.23
N GLU A 245 -10.11 28.92 1.48
CA GLU A 245 -11.21 29.71 2.04
C GLU A 245 -12.46 28.83 2.14
N GLY A 246 -13.16 28.84 3.26
CA GLY A 246 -14.29 27.94 3.46
C GLY A 246 -15.00 28.13 4.79
N GLY A 247 -16.23 27.63 4.88
CA GLY A 247 -17.10 27.83 6.03
C GLY A 247 -18.44 27.12 5.87
N ARG A 248 -19.26 27.14 6.93
CA ARG A 248 -20.62 26.59 6.88
C ARG A 248 -21.56 27.55 6.16
N VAL A 249 -22.33 27.03 5.21
CA VAL A 249 -23.36 27.82 4.52
C VAL A 249 -24.56 28.07 5.44
N TYR A 250 -25.04 29.30 5.46
CA TYR A 250 -26.17 29.72 6.31
C TYR A 250 -27.48 29.73 5.53
N HIS A 251 -27.50 30.33 4.33
CA HIS A 251 -28.63 30.23 3.40
C HIS A 251 -28.19 29.80 2.01
N VAL A 252 -29.06 29.00 1.38
CA VAL A 252 -28.96 28.58 -0.02
C VAL A 252 -30.24 29.03 -0.72
N THR A 253 -30.13 30.01 -1.62
CA THR A 253 -31.27 30.59 -2.34
C THR A 253 -31.17 30.22 -3.82
N GLN A 254 -32.23 29.64 -4.37
CA GLN A 254 -32.27 29.33 -5.80
C GLN A 254 -32.56 30.60 -6.60
N LEU A 255 -31.70 30.87 -7.59
CA LEU A 255 -31.83 31.99 -8.52
C LEU A 255 -32.35 31.52 -9.90
N ALA A 256 -32.61 32.49 -10.78
CA ALA A 256 -32.95 32.21 -12.16
C ALA A 256 -31.86 31.36 -12.87
N LYS A 257 -32.25 30.63 -13.92
CA LYS A 257 -31.36 29.76 -14.71
C LYS A 257 -30.67 28.64 -13.89
N GLY A 258 -31.22 28.28 -12.72
CA GLY A 258 -30.72 27.17 -11.91
C GLY A 258 -29.44 27.48 -11.13
N GLN A 259 -29.06 28.75 -10.99
CA GLN A 259 -27.95 29.17 -10.13
C GLN A 259 -28.34 29.14 -8.66
N LEU A 260 -27.35 29.06 -7.76
CA LEU A 260 -27.55 29.14 -6.32
C LEU A 260 -26.78 30.34 -5.75
N GLU A 261 -27.46 31.14 -4.93
CA GLU A 261 -26.85 32.17 -4.08
C GLU A 261 -26.57 31.57 -2.70
N LEU A 262 -25.35 31.74 -2.22
CA LEU A 262 -24.87 31.23 -0.94
C LEU A 262 -24.48 32.40 -0.04
N THR A 263 -24.95 32.37 1.20
CA THR A 263 -24.53 33.31 2.25
C THR A 263 -23.95 32.57 3.44
N PHE A 264 -23.03 33.22 4.13
CA PHE A 264 -22.24 32.67 5.22
C PHE A 264 -22.38 33.53 6.48
N GLY A 265 -21.95 33.00 7.63
CA GLY A 265 -21.89 33.79 8.86
C GLY A 265 -20.96 35.01 8.73
N ASN A 266 -21.26 36.07 9.48
CA ASN A 266 -20.48 37.31 9.46
C ASN A 266 -19.00 37.06 9.81
N GLY A 267 -18.10 37.52 8.96
CA GLY A 267 -16.65 37.40 9.16
C GLY A 267 -16.09 35.97 9.02
N VAL A 268 -16.89 35.01 8.58
CA VAL A 268 -16.44 33.61 8.38
C VAL A 268 -15.67 33.45 7.07
N ILE A 269 -16.09 34.16 6.02
CA ILE A 269 -15.49 34.08 4.68
C ILE A 269 -14.84 35.41 4.32
N ASP A 270 -13.60 35.36 3.86
CA ASP A 270 -12.96 36.47 3.14
C ASP A 270 -13.27 36.37 1.63
N PHE A 271 -14.29 37.11 1.19
CA PHE A 271 -14.75 37.12 -0.20
C PHE A 271 -13.71 37.66 -1.19
N SER A 272 -12.68 38.40 -0.74
CA SER A 272 -11.59 38.86 -1.61
C SER A 272 -10.71 37.72 -2.12
N ARG A 273 -10.78 36.56 -1.46
CA ARG A 273 -10.02 35.34 -1.77
C ARG A 273 -10.76 34.40 -2.71
N ILE A 274 -11.89 34.82 -3.26
CA ILE A 274 -12.76 34.04 -4.15
C ILE A 274 -12.92 34.78 -5.48
N ARG A 275 -12.87 34.06 -6.61
CA ARG A 275 -13.09 34.61 -7.95
C ARG A 275 -14.11 33.80 -8.74
N ALA A 276 -14.77 34.47 -9.70
CA ALA A 276 -15.52 33.76 -10.73
C ALA A 276 -14.58 32.80 -11.46
N GLY A 277 -14.99 31.53 -11.55
CA GLY A 277 -14.13 30.44 -12.02
C GLY A 277 -13.77 29.42 -10.95
N ASP A 278 -13.70 29.83 -9.68
CA ASP A 278 -13.31 28.95 -8.57
C ASP A 278 -14.30 27.79 -8.41
N LEU A 279 -13.79 26.63 -8.00
CA LEU A 279 -14.60 25.45 -7.76
C LEU A 279 -15.09 25.45 -6.30
N LEU A 280 -16.30 24.96 -6.08
CA LEU A 280 -16.89 24.84 -4.76
C LEU A 280 -17.09 23.37 -4.40
N TRP A 281 -16.48 22.98 -3.30
CA TRP A 281 -16.54 21.63 -2.76
C TRP A 281 -17.36 21.63 -1.47
N ARG A 282 -18.20 20.61 -1.26
CA ARG A 282 -18.82 20.35 0.04
C ARG A 282 -17.89 19.46 0.84
N SER A 283 -17.28 20.00 1.88
CA SER A 283 -16.30 19.31 2.73
C SER A 283 -16.92 18.60 3.94
N HIS A 284 -18.12 19.01 4.37
CA HIS A 284 -18.87 18.37 5.45
C HIS A 284 -20.36 18.34 5.14
N ASP A 285 -20.99 17.19 5.38
CA ASP A 285 -22.44 17.00 5.34
C ASP A 285 -22.92 16.44 6.70
N PRO A 286 -23.64 17.23 7.51
CA PRO A 286 -24.14 16.79 8.82
C PRO A 286 -25.09 15.58 8.79
N ASP A 287 -25.69 15.25 7.64
CA ASP A 287 -26.58 14.09 7.55
C ASP A 287 -25.79 12.78 7.47
N ILE A 288 -24.53 12.81 7.03
CA ILE A 288 -23.65 11.63 7.05
C ILE A 288 -23.36 11.19 8.47
N ASP A 289 -23.14 12.14 9.40
CA ASP A 289 -22.93 11.84 10.81
C ASP A 289 -24.14 11.11 11.41
N LYS A 290 -25.36 11.48 10.98
CA LYS A 290 -26.60 10.82 11.41
C LYS A 290 -26.73 9.41 10.84
N LEU A 291 -26.32 9.21 9.58
CA LEU A 291 -26.34 7.90 8.92
C LEU A 291 -25.32 6.93 9.53
N ALA A 292 -24.16 7.43 9.95
CA ALA A 292 -23.12 6.62 10.59
C ALA A 292 -23.45 6.29 12.06
N ARG A 293 -24.23 7.14 12.74
CA ARG A 293 -24.54 7.03 14.19
C ARG A 293 -25.01 5.64 14.65
N PRO A 294 -25.88 4.90 13.93
CA PRO A 294 -26.31 3.55 14.33
C PRO A 294 -25.15 2.54 14.39
N PHE A 295 -24.06 2.76 13.66
CA PHE A 295 -22.90 1.88 13.63
C PHE A 295 -21.84 2.27 14.66
N VAL A 296 -21.60 3.57 14.83
CA VAL A 296 -20.56 4.07 15.74
C VAL A 296 -21.02 4.19 17.19
N ASN A 297 -22.32 4.41 17.41
CA ASN A 297 -22.94 4.62 18.72
C ASN A 297 -24.27 3.83 18.84
N ALA A 298 -24.17 2.52 18.64
CA ALA A 298 -25.33 1.63 18.61
C ALA A 298 -25.98 1.48 20.00
N ALA A 299 -27.19 2.05 20.19
CA ALA A 299 -27.98 1.85 21.41
C ALA A 299 -28.61 0.44 21.51
N SER A 300 -28.72 -0.23 20.37
CA SER A 300 -29.15 -1.62 20.21
C SER A 300 -28.23 -2.33 19.21
N PRO A 301 -28.05 -3.66 19.30
CA PRO A 301 -27.22 -4.40 18.37
C PRO A 301 -27.66 -4.21 16.92
N VAL A 302 -26.70 -3.88 16.06
CA VAL A 302 -26.92 -3.63 14.62
C VAL A 302 -27.34 -4.91 13.88
N HIS A 303 -26.93 -6.07 14.40
CA HIS A 303 -27.32 -7.38 13.91
C HIS A 303 -27.71 -8.27 15.08
N LYS A 304 -28.78 -9.06 14.90
CA LYS A 304 -29.24 -10.04 15.89
C LYS A 304 -29.08 -11.46 15.35
N GLN A 305 -28.63 -12.37 16.20
CA GLN A 305 -28.40 -13.76 15.84
C GLN A 305 -29.51 -14.65 16.38
N PRO A 306 -30.02 -15.62 15.59
CA PRO A 306 -30.99 -16.57 16.07
C PRO A 306 -30.39 -17.48 17.14
N VAL A 307 -31.15 -17.70 18.20
CA VAL A 307 -30.87 -18.71 19.24
C VAL A 307 -31.95 -19.78 19.24
N ALA A 308 -31.53 -21.03 19.35
CA ALA A 308 -32.40 -22.17 19.57
C ALA A 308 -32.43 -22.52 21.06
N VAL A 309 -33.63 -22.72 21.61
CA VAL A 309 -33.83 -22.98 23.05
C VAL A 309 -34.51 -24.32 23.25
N ALA A 310 -33.85 -25.23 23.95
CA ALA A 310 -34.40 -26.51 24.37
C ALA A 310 -34.72 -26.49 25.86
N VAL A 311 -35.97 -26.72 26.23
CA VAL A 311 -36.47 -26.62 27.60
C VAL A 311 -36.93 -27.99 28.09
N THR A 312 -36.59 -28.33 29.33
CA THR A 312 -37.16 -29.47 30.05
C THR A 312 -37.78 -28.95 31.34
N ALA A 313 -39.09 -29.14 31.47
CA ALA A 313 -39.86 -28.69 32.62
C ALA A 313 -40.76 -29.84 33.12
N ARG A 314 -40.48 -30.33 34.32
CA ARG A 314 -41.23 -31.43 34.93
C ARG A 314 -41.65 -31.05 36.34
N ALA A 315 -42.89 -31.33 36.72
CA ALA A 315 -43.33 -31.10 38.09
C ALA A 315 -42.49 -31.95 39.06
N GLY A 316 -42.03 -31.35 40.15
CA GLY A 316 -41.14 -31.97 41.12
C GLY A 316 -39.65 -32.02 40.73
N ALA A 317 -39.26 -31.44 39.58
CA ALA A 317 -37.87 -31.32 39.17
C ALA A 317 -37.52 -29.87 38.78
N PRO A 318 -36.23 -29.46 38.87
CA PRO A 318 -35.80 -28.16 38.37
C PRO A 318 -36.06 -27.99 36.87
N LEU A 319 -36.43 -26.78 36.46
CA LEU A 319 -36.47 -26.40 35.05
C LEU A 319 -35.04 -26.33 34.51
N SER A 320 -34.80 -26.89 33.33
CA SER A 320 -33.53 -26.76 32.63
C SER A 320 -33.78 -26.19 31.24
N ALA A 321 -33.02 -25.17 30.83
CA ALA A 321 -33.08 -24.62 29.48
C ALA A 321 -31.67 -24.52 28.89
N THR A 322 -31.49 -25.07 27.68
CA THR A 322 -30.24 -24.96 26.92
C THR A 322 -30.46 -24.05 25.73
N TRP A 323 -29.64 -23.01 25.62
CA TRP A 323 -29.64 -22.01 24.58
C TRP A 323 -28.42 -22.19 23.70
N VAL A 324 -28.60 -22.15 22.38
CA VAL A 324 -27.52 -22.34 21.40
C VAL A 324 -27.63 -21.26 20.33
N VAL A 325 -26.51 -20.60 20.01
CA VAL A 325 -26.45 -19.68 18.86
C VAL A 325 -26.44 -20.51 17.57
N THR A 326 -27.45 -20.36 16.71
CA THR A 326 -27.65 -21.27 15.57
C THR A 326 -26.46 -21.30 14.60
N ALA A 327 -25.87 -20.14 14.32
CA ALA A 327 -24.70 -20.04 13.44
C ALA A 327 -23.40 -20.54 14.09
N HIS A 328 -23.36 -20.66 15.42
CA HIS A 328 -22.18 -21.03 16.20
C HIS A 328 -22.55 -22.04 17.29
N PRO A 329 -22.79 -23.33 16.95
CA PRO A 329 -23.31 -24.33 17.90
C PRO A 329 -22.40 -24.64 19.09
N HIS A 330 -21.13 -24.20 19.05
CA HIS A 330 -20.19 -24.27 20.15
C HIS A 330 -20.50 -23.23 21.25
N ILE A 331 -21.18 -22.14 20.91
CA ILE A 331 -21.62 -21.10 21.84
C ILE A 331 -22.98 -21.51 22.40
N ARG A 332 -22.97 -21.95 23.67
CA ARG A 332 -24.16 -22.48 24.33
C ARG A 332 -24.20 -22.15 25.81
N ALA A 333 -25.41 -21.96 26.34
CA ALA A 333 -25.65 -21.72 27.76
C ALA A 333 -26.69 -22.70 28.27
N THR A 334 -26.42 -23.36 29.38
CA THR A 334 -27.41 -24.21 30.07
C THR A 334 -27.70 -23.60 31.42
N VAL A 335 -28.95 -23.20 31.62
CA VAL A 335 -29.45 -22.57 32.84
C VAL A 335 -30.48 -23.47 33.51
N ARG A 336 -30.49 -23.47 34.84
CA ARG A 336 -31.38 -24.30 35.65
C ARG A 336 -32.02 -23.48 36.77
N SER A 337 -33.27 -23.80 37.12
CA SER A 337 -33.85 -23.26 38.35
C SER A 337 -33.18 -23.90 39.58
N ASP A 338 -33.06 -23.14 40.66
CA ASP A 338 -32.48 -23.65 41.91
C ASP A 338 -33.44 -24.62 42.61
N GLU A 339 -34.75 -24.33 42.55
CA GLU A 339 -35.80 -25.13 43.15
C GLU A 339 -36.58 -25.96 42.11
N PRO A 340 -37.16 -27.10 42.52
CA PRO A 340 -38.09 -27.87 41.69
C PRO A 340 -39.37 -27.11 41.34
N LEU A 341 -39.93 -27.37 40.16
CA LEU A 341 -41.21 -26.78 39.75
C LEU A 341 -42.38 -27.40 40.53
N GLY A 342 -43.26 -26.56 41.07
CA GLY A 342 -44.54 -27.00 41.62
C GLY A 342 -45.52 -27.45 40.53
N THR A 343 -46.65 -28.04 40.91
CA THR A 343 -47.77 -28.32 39.98
C THR A 343 -48.67 -27.09 39.86
N ALA A 344 -49.15 -26.79 38.66
CA ALA A 344 -49.98 -25.61 38.43
C ALA A 344 -51.42 -25.79 38.91
N GLU A 345 -51.93 -24.81 39.67
CA GLU A 345 -53.33 -24.80 40.13
C GLU A 345 -54.32 -24.26 39.08
N LYS A 346 -53.86 -23.42 38.15
CA LYS A 346 -54.72 -22.77 37.14
C LYS A 346 -54.20 -22.90 35.72
N ARG A 347 -52.99 -22.39 35.47
CA ARG A 347 -52.38 -22.38 34.13
C ARG A 347 -51.04 -23.10 34.17
N PRO A 348 -50.93 -24.30 33.58
CA PRO A 348 -49.65 -25.00 33.46
C PRO A 348 -48.73 -24.26 32.50
N LEU A 349 -47.43 -24.52 32.64
CA LEU A 349 -46.44 -24.07 31.68
C LEU A 349 -46.73 -24.70 30.31
N ASP A 350 -46.77 -23.89 29.26
CA ASP A 350 -46.97 -24.32 27.88
C ASP A 350 -45.90 -23.70 26.96
N ASP A 351 -45.78 -24.24 25.75
CA ASP A 351 -44.78 -23.81 24.75
C ASP A 351 -44.97 -22.34 24.39
N ALA A 352 -46.22 -21.87 24.32
CA ALA A 352 -46.56 -20.49 23.98
C ALA A 352 -46.04 -19.50 25.03
N PHE A 353 -46.22 -19.80 26.31
CA PHE A 353 -45.74 -18.96 27.41
C PHE A 353 -44.21 -19.01 27.52
N LEU A 354 -43.58 -20.17 27.29
CA LEU A 354 -42.14 -20.29 27.21
C LEU A 354 -41.55 -19.46 26.07
N ALA A 355 -42.12 -19.55 24.86
CA ALA A 355 -41.71 -18.75 23.71
C ALA A 355 -41.92 -17.25 23.96
N GLU A 356 -43.02 -16.86 24.61
CA GLU A 356 -43.27 -15.48 24.99
C GLU A 356 -42.22 -14.96 25.98
N GLN A 357 -41.92 -15.69 27.07
CA GLN A 357 -40.96 -15.23 28.08
C GLN A 357 -39.52 -15.25 27.58
N PHE A 358 -39.10 -16.33 26.92
CA PHE A 358 -37.74 -16.45 26.39
C PHE A 358 -37.51 -15.61 25.13
N GLY A 359 -38.57 -15.29 24.37
CA GLY A 359 -38.50 -14.39 23.22
C GLY A 359 -38.28 -12.91 23.57
N ARG A 360 -38.41 -12.50 24.83
CA ARG A 360 -38.23 -11.10 25.30
C ARG A 360 -36.74 -10.70 25.37
N LEU A 361 -36.06 -10.74 24.23
CA LEU A 361 -34.61 -10.52 24.11
C LEU A 361 -34.20 -9.06 23.88
N GLY A 362 -35.14 -8.14 23.68
CA GLY A 362 -34.92 -6.69 23.78
C GLY A 362 -33.68 -6.17 23.03
N ASN A 363 -32.76 -5.51 23.74
CA ASN A 363 -31.51 -4.93 23.21
C ASN A 363 -30.32 -5.90 23.26
N THR A 364 -30.56 -7.20 23.44
CA THR A 364 -29.50 -8.22 23.36
C THR A 364 -29.22 -8.54 21.88
N PRO A 365 -28.03 -9.07 21.54
CA PRO A 365 -27.69 -9.41 20.15
C PRO A 365 -28.38 -10.71 19.68
N TYR A 366 -29.45 -11.15 20.36
CA TYR A 366 -30.13 -12.41 20.10
C TYR A 366 -31.60 -12.20 19.72
N VAL A 367 -32.11 -13.12 18.91
CA VAL A 367 -33.54 -13.28 18.62
C VAL A 367 -33.91 -14.76 18.78
N LEU A 368 -35.08 -15.06 19.31
CA LEU A 368 -35.52 -16.45 19.46
C LEU A 368 -35.84 -17.01 18.07
N GLY A 369 -35.01 -17.94 17.61
CA GLY A 369 -35.17 -18.59 16.30
C GLY A 369 -36.02 -19.85 16.37
N ALA A 370 -35.81 -20.68 17.41
CA ALA A 370 -36.57 -21.90 17.64
C ALA A 370 -36.70 -22.20 19.13
N LEU A 371 -37.82 -22.83 19.53
CA LEU A 371 -38.03 -23.34 20.88
C LEU A 371 -38.61 -24.75 20.82
N THR A 372 -38.02 -25.66 21.57
CA THR A 372 -38.53 -27.02 21.79
C THR A 372 -38.65 -27.26 23.28
N ALA A 373 -39.81 -27.72 23.76
CA ALA A 373 -40.02 -27.97 25.17
C ALA A 373 -40.52 -29.40 25.43
N ASP A 374 -39.92 -30.05 26.42
CA ASP A 374 -40.43 -31.27 27.06
C ASP A 374 -41.11 -30.86 28.38
N VAL A 375 -42.44 -30.78 28.36
CA VAL A 375 -43.26 -30.37 29.51
C VAL A 375 -44.08 -31.57 30.01
N THR A 376 -43.80 -32.03 31.23
CA THR A 376 -44.51 -33.19 31.84
C THR A 376 -45.04 -32.86 33.23
N GLY A 377 -46.28 -33.28 33.53
CA GLY A 377 -46.85 -33.18 34.88
C GLY A 377 -47.42 -31.82 35.26
N ALA A 378 -47.83 -30.99 34.27
CA ALA A 378 -48.44 -29.68 34.48
C ALA A 378 -47.64 -28.73 35.42
N PRO A 379 -46.32 -28.54 35.18
CA PRO A 379 -45.48 -27.74 36.06
C PRO A 379 -45.87 -26.26 36.03
N PHE A 380 -45.63 -25.57 37.15
CA PHE A 380 -45.74 -24.12 37.27
C PHE A 380 -44.37 -23.48 37.38
N ALA A 381 -44.10 -22.47 36.56
CA ALA A 381 -42.94 -21.60 36.71
C ALA A 381 -43.40 -20.13 36.66
N PRO A 382 -43.06 -19.31 37.67
CA PRO A 382 -43.40 -17.89 37.64
C PRO A 382 -42.61 -17.17 36.53
N GLY A 383 -43.21 -16.17 35.91
CA GLY A 383 -42.54 -15.39 34.86
C GLY A 383 -41.24 -14.72 35.33
N SER A 384 -41.13 -14.39 36.62
CA SER A 384 -39.87 -13.88 37.21
C SER A 384 -38.72 -14.88 37.11
N LEU A 385 -38.97 -16.17 37.38
CA LEU A 385 -37.99 -17.24 37.23
C LEU A 385 -37.53 -17.37 35.77
N LEU A 386 -38.47 -17.41 34.83
CA LEU A 386 -38.14 -17.50 33.39
C LEU A 386 -37.34 -16.27 32.92
N ASN A 387 -37.66 -15.08 33.42
CA ASN A 387 -36.89 -13.87 33.13
C ASN A 387 -35.46 -13.92 33.69
N GLN A 388 -35.28 -14.47 34.89
CA GLN A 388 -33.96 -14.66 35.48
C GLN A 388 -33.13 -15.66 34.65
N LEU A 389 -33.69 -16.83 34.34
CA LEU A 389 -33.02 -17.85 33.53
C LEU A 389 -32.63 -17.32 32.14
N ARG A 390 -33.53 -16.57 31.49
CA ARG A 390 -33.23 -15.89 30.22
C ARG A 390 -32.05 -14.93 30.34
N ARG A 391 -32.03 -14.06 31.37
CA ARG A 391 -30.94 -13.10 31.59
C ARG A 391 -29.61 -13.81 31.78
N THR A 392 -29.57 -14.82 32.65
CA THR A 392 -28.37 -15.62 32.89
C THR A 392 -27.90 -16.34 31.64
N ALA A 393 -28.81 -16.90 30.84
CA ALA A 393 -28.45 -17.56 29.58
C ALA A 393 -27.83 -16.56 28.59
N VAL A 394 -28.45 -15.39 28.42
CA VAL A 394 -27.93 -14.31 27.56
C VAL A 394 -26.55 -13.84 28.04
N GLU A 395 -26.35 -13.66 29.34
CA GLU A 395 -25.06 -13.26 29.91
C GLU A 395 -23.96 -14.31 29.63
N GLN A 396 -24.28 -15.61 29.79
CA GLN A 396 -23.35 -16.69 29.50
C GLN A 396 -23.01 -16.78 27.99
N LEU A 397 -23.99 -16.64 27.11
CA LEU A 397 -23.75 -16.59 25.66
C LEU A 397 -22.90 -15.38 25.27
N ALA A 398 -23.20 -14.21 25.83
CA ALA A 398 -22.47 -12.98 25.55
C ALA A 398 -21.02 -13.08 26.06
N ALA A 399 -20.80 -13.65 27.23
CA ALA A 399 -19.46 -13.89 27.77
C ALA A 399 -18.64 -14.84 26.88
N GLN A 400 -19.25 -15.90 26.36
CA GLN A 400 -18.58 -16.81 25.42
C GLN A 400 -18.28 -16.15 24.07
N GLN A 401 -19.16 -15.28 23.56
CA GLN A 401 -18.92 -14.53 22.33
C GLN A 401 -17.88 -13.43 22.48
N ALA A 402 -17.82 -12.78 23.65
CA ALA A 402 -16.82 -11.77 23.96
C ALA A 402 -15.46 -12.39 24.35
N ALA A 403 -15.41 -13.70 24.63
CA ALA A 403 -14.17 -14.39 24.89
C ALA A 403 -13.27 -14.30 23.65
N LEU A 404 -12.10 -13.67 23.82
CA LEU A 404 -11.11 -13.63 22.76
C LEU A 404 -10.69 -15.06 22.44
N PRO A 405 -10.53 -15.42 21.14
CA PRO A 405 -9.95 -16.70 20.78
C PRO A 405 -8.60 -16.84 21.49
N ILE A 406 -8.39 -17.96 22.18
CA ILE A 406 -7.08 -18.28 22.74
C ILE A 406 -6.16 -18.48 21.54
N ARG A 407 -5.20 -17.58 21.39
CA ARG A 407 -4.13 -17.68 20.39
C ARG A 407 -2.86 -18.02 21.14
N ASP A 408 -2.16 -19.03 20.68
CA ASP A 408 -0.81 -19.30 21.15
C ASP A 408 0.08 -18.14 20.68
N VAL A 409 0.49 -17.31 21.63
CA VAL A 409 1.46 -16.23 21.39
C VAL A 409 2.79 -16.73 21.96
N HIS A 410 3.68 -17.14 21.07
CA HIS A 410 5.04 -17.52 21.46
C HIS A 410 5.81 -16.31 21.97
N ASP A 411 6.74 -16.55 22.90
CA ASP A 411 7.65 -15.49 23.36
C ASP A 411 8.49 -14.98 22.18
N PRO A 412 8.44 -13.67 21.85
CA PRO A 412 9.14 -13.13 20.69
C PRO A 412 10.66 -13.31 20.75
N ALA A 413 11.26 -13.20 21.95
CA ALA A 413 12.70 -13.31 22.10
C ALA A 413 13.17 -14.76 21.91
N GLN A 414 12.45 -15.73 22.47
CA GLN A 414 12.72 -17.15 22.27
C GLN A 414 12.51 -17.55 20.81
N THR A 415 11.45 -17.04 20.16
CA THR A 415 11.16 -17.30 18.75
C THR A 415 12.28 -16.77 17.87
N LEU A 416 12.72 -15.54 18.11
CA LEU A 416 13.84 -14.92 17.39
C LEU A 416 15.15 -15.69 17.63
N ALA A 417 15.47 -16.04 18.88
CA ALA A 417 16.66 -16.82 19.20
C ALA A 417 16.66 -18.19 18.49
N THR A 418 15.50 -18.85 18.43
CA THR A 418 15.33 -20.12 17.71
C THR A 418 15.56 -19.95 16.21
N ALA A 419 15.01 -18.89 15.60
CA ALA A 419 15.21 -18.60 14.18
C ALA A 419 16.68 -18.27 13.86
N LEU A 420 17.34 -17.46 14.70
CA LEU A 420 18.75 -17.11 14.54
C LEU A 420 19.67 -18.33 14.68
N ALA A 421 19.33 -19.28 15.55
CA ALA A 421 20.09 -20.53 15.70
C ALA A 421 20.04 -21.45 14.45
N GLN A 422 19.15 -21.18 13.48
CA GLN A 422 19.06 -21.91 12.22
C GLN A 422 19.88 -21.26 11.08
N VAL A 423 20.43 -20.07 11.32
CA VAL A 423 21.34 -19.41 10.39
C VAL A 423 22.69 -20.10 10.46
N ASP A 424 23.30 -20.34 9.30
CA ASP A 424 24.62 -20.97 9.26
C ASP A 424 25.65 -20.02 9.86
N ASP A 425 26.34 -20.47 10.92
CA ASP A 425 27.25 -19.63 11.69
C ASP A 425 28.53 -19.35 10.86
N TYR A 426 28.75 -18.09 10.47
CA TYR A 426 29.98 -17.72 9.76
C TYR A 426 31.08 -17.39 10.78
N ALA A 427 31.95 -18.39 11.02
CA ALA A 427 33.06 -18.22 11.95
C ALA A 427 34.00 -17.07 11.50
N PRO A 428 34.33 -16.10 12.37
CA PRO A 428 35.22 -14.98 12.04
C PRO A 428 36.61 -15.41 11.56
N GLU A 429 37.06 -16.59 11.97
CA GLU A 429 38.34 -17.20 11.59
C GLU A 429 38.41 -17.57 10.10
N ASN A 430 37.27 -17.72 9.43
CA ASN A 430 37.17 -18.01 8.00
C ASN A 430 37.30 -16.78 7.10
N ARG A 431 37.55 -15.59 7.68
CA ARG A 431 37.72 -14.34 6.92
C ARG A 431 39.06 -14.32 6.20
N THR A 432 39.04 -14.71 4.93
CA THR A 432 40.17 -14.50 4.02
C THR A 432 40.14 -13.09 3.45
N GLN A 433 41.24 -12.37 3.59
CA GLN A 433 41.40 -11.03 3.03
C GLN A 433 41.63 -11.15 1.51
N ALA A 434 40.57 -11.03 0.70
CA ALA A 434 40.68 -10.93 -0.75
C ALA A 434 40.61 -9.46 -1.19
N ALA A 435 41.17 -9.15 -2.35
CA ALA A 435 41.12 -7.80 -2.90
C ALA A 435 39.67 -7.40 -3.22
N PRO A 436 39.26 -6.15 -2.89
CA PRO A 436 37.93 -5.67 -3.24
C PRO A 436 37.74 -5.62 -4.75
N GLN A 437 36.52 -5.91 -5.19
CA GLN A 437 36.09 -5.92 -6.58
C GLN A 437 35.12 -4.78 -6.83
N LEU A 438 35.36 -4.06 -7.92
CA LEU A 438 34.48 -3.02 -8.41
C LEU A 438 33.48 -3.60 -9.41
N HIS A 439 32.20 -3.32 -9.23
CA HIS A 439 31.11 -3.69 -10.11
C HIS A 439 30.39 -2.42 -10.58
N LEU A 440 30.02 -2.33 -11.86
CA LEU A 440 29.32 -1.14 -12.38
C LEU A 440 27.96 -1.54 -12.94
N LEU A 441 26.90 -0.78 -12.62
CA LEU A 441 25.59 -0.89 -13.25
C LEU A 441 25.35 0.33 -14.14
N VAL A 442 25.05 0.08 -15.42
CA VAL A 442 24.85 1.10 -16.46
C VAL A 442 23.54 0.90 -17.21
N ARG A 443 22.98 2.01 -17.71
CA ARG A 443 21.65 2.11 -18.32
C ARG A 443 21.68 2.61 -19.76
N THR A 444 22.80 3.15 -20.22
CA THR A 444 22.96 3.67 -21.58
C THR A 444 24.21 3.11 -22.29
N ALA A 445 24.25 3.23 -23.62
CA ALA A 445 25.41 2.83 -24.42
C ALA A 445 26.66 3.69 -24.15
N GLU A 446 26.46 4.97 -23.86
CA GLU A 446 27.54 5.90 -23.49
C GLU A 446 28.18 5.47 -22.16
N GLN A 447 27.35 5.19 -21.14
CA GLN A 447 27.81 4.68 -19.85
C GLN A 447 28.51 3.33 -19.99
N LEU A 448 28.00 2.43 -20.83
CA LEU A 448 28.64 1.14 -21.11
C LEU A 448 30.05 1.30 -21.69
N THR A 449 30.22 2.22 -22.64
CA THR A 449 31.53 2.48 -23.25
C THR A 449 32.55 2.94 -22.19
N ALA A 450 32.13 3.86 -21.30
CA ALA A 450 32.94 4.31 -20.18
C ALA A 450 33.25 3.19 -19.17
N ALA A 451 32.25 2.37 -18.83
CA ALA A 451 32.41 1.25 -17.91
C ALA A 451 33.40 0.19 -18.43
N ILE A 452 33.37 -0.11 -19.74
CA ILE A 452 34.32 -1.04 -20.37
C ILE A 452 35.76 -0.52 -20.26
N ALA A 453 35.98 0.79 -20.43
CA ALA A 453 37.29 1.40 -20.32
C ALA A 453 37.89 1.30 -18.91
N LEU A 454 37.05 1.26 -17.86
CA LEU A 454 37.46 1.13 -16.46
C LEU A 454 37.86 -0.30 -16.06
N GLN A 455 37.53 -1.31 -16.86
CA GLN A 455 37.82 -2.73 -16.58
C GLN A 455 37.38 -3.21 -15.17
N PRO A 456 36.12 -2.99 -14.76
CA PRO A 456 35.59 -3.53 -13.50
C PRO A 456 35.53 -5.06 -13.54
N ALA A 457 35.31 -5.70 -12.38
CA ALA A 457 35.12 -7.14 -12.31
C ALA A 457 33.88 -7.58 -13.10
N THR A 458 32.79 -6.82 -12.98
CA THR A 458 31.55 -7.06 -13.73
C THR A 458 30.86 -5.77 -14.18
N ILE A 459 30.07 -5.87 -15.26
CA ILE A 459 29.16 -4.81 -15.70
C ILE A 459 27.73 -5.36 -15.74
N THR A 460 26.83 -4.73 -14.99
CA THR A 460 25.39 -5.01 -15.00
C THR A 460 24.68 -4.06 -15.96
N LEU A 461 23.93 -4.62 -16.90
CA LEU A 461 23.11 -3.87 -17.86
C LEU A 461 21.67 -3.77 -17.38
N ASP A 462 21.16 -2.54 -17.24
CA ASP A 462 19.79 -2.23 -16.83
C ASP A 462 19.13 -1.29 -17.87
N TYR A 463 18.96 -1.82 -19.10
CA TYR A 463 18.46 -1.04 -20.24
C TYR A 463 16.92 -0.97 -20.24
N LEU A 464 16.39 0.15 -20.73
CA LEU A 464 14.96 0.36 -20.97
C LEU A 464 14.39 -0.70 -21.93
N GLU A 465 15.14 -1.09 -22.95
CA GLU A 465 14.69 -2.00 -24.00
C GLU A 465 15.49 -3.31 -24.02
N LEU A 466 14.82 -4.42 -24.33
CA LEU A 466 15.45 -5.73 -24.42
C LEU A 466 16.34 -5.89 -25.67
N TYR A 467 16.03 -5.22 -26.79
CA TYR A 467 16.75 -5.40 -28.06
C TYR A 467 18.24 -5.04 -27.96
N GLY A 468 18.57 -3.97 -27.22
CA GLY A 468 19.95 -3.52 -27.01
C GLY A 468 20.79 -4.39 -26.07
N LEU A 469 20.16 -5.26 -25.26
CA LEU A 469 20.86 -6.03 -24.22
C LEU A 469 21.82 -7.08 -24.79
N ARG A 470 21.40 -7.86 -25.80
CA ARG A 470 22.26 -8.94 -26.34
C ARG A 470 23.56 -8.39 -26.95
N PRO A 471 23.55 -7.37 -27.82
CA PRO A 471 24.77 -6.74 -28.30
C PRO A 471 25.65 -6.17 -27.18
N ALA A 472 25.04 -5.56 -26.15
CA ALA A 472 25.78 -5.02 -25.00
C ALA A 472 26.45 -6.13 -24.17
N VAL A 473 25.77 -7.25 -23.91
CA VAL A 473 26.36 -8.43 -23.24
C VAL A 473 27.57 -8.96 -24.02
N GLU A 474 27.47 -9.03 -25.35
CA GLU A 474 28.59 -9.46 -26.20
C GLU A 474 29.76 -8.48 -26.15
N GLN A 475 29.50 -7.16 -26.11
CA GLN A 475 30.55 -6.15 -25.97
C GLN A 475 31.31 -6.30 -24.64
N VAL A 476 30.59 -6.47 -23.53
CA VAL A 476 31.20 -6.71 -22.21
C VAL A 476 32.05 -7.98 -22.22
N ARG A 477 31.53 -9.06 -22.80
CA ARG A 477 32.26 -10.34 -22.92
C ARG A 477 33.53 -10.21 -23.77
N ARG A 478 33.47 -9.49 -24.89
CA ARG A 478 34.65 -9.22 -25.75
C ARG A 478 35.71 -8.37 -25.05
N ALA A 479 35.31 -7.53 -24.11
CA ALA A 479 36.22 -6.76 -23.27
C ALA A 479 36.86 -7.57 -22.13
N GLY A 480 36.55 -8.87 -22.00
CA GLY A 480 37.09 -9.74 -20.95
C GLY A 480 36.44 -9.52 -19.57
N ILE A 481 35.34 -8.79 -19.50
CA ILE A 481 34.62 -8.48 -18.26
C ILE A 481 33.43 -9.44 -18.13
N THR A 482 33.05 -9.81 -16.90
CA THR A 482 31.87 -10.67 -16.68
C THR A 482 30.58 -9.85 -16.86
N PRO A 483 29.72 -10.20 -17.85
CA PRO A 483 28.44 -9.53 -18.03
C PRO A 483 27.41 -9.96 -16.99
N ARG A 484 26.59 -9.01 -16.54
CA ARG A 484 25.36 -9.26 -15.79
C ARG A 484 24.19 -8.50 -16.42
N VAL A 485 22.97 -8.95 -16.15
CA VAL A 485 21.75 -8.21 -16.53
C VAL A 485 20.82 -8.07 -15.33
N ALA A 486 20.18 -6.91 -15.21
CA ALA A 486 19.22 -6.67 -14.14
C ALA A 486 17.81 -7.11 -14.56
N SER A 487 17.17 -7.99 -13.77
CA SER A 487 15.76 -8.38 -14.02
C SER A 487 14.81 -7.23 -13.71
N PRO A 488 13.56 -7.16 -14.19
CA PRO A 488 12.59 -6.20 -13.67
C PRO A 488 12.38 -6.33 -12.15
N ARG A 489 12.05 -5.22 -11.48
CA ARG A 489 11.64 -5.22 -10.05
C ARG A 489 10.25 -5.78 -9.84
N VAL A 490 9.38 -5.63 -10.84
CA VAL A 490 8.02 -6.13 -10.86
C VAL A 490 7.84 -6.98 -12.11
N LEU A 491 7.24 -8.15 -11.94
CA LEU A 491 6.84 -9.03 -13.02
C LEU A 491 5.37 -9.38 -12.83
N LYS A 492 4.54 -8.97 -13.78
CA LYS A 492 3.12 -9.27 -13.81
C LYS A 492 2.84 -10.52 -14.67
N PRO A 493 1.67 -11.17 -14.52
CA PRO A 493 1.29 -12.27 -15.40
C PRO A 493 1.36 -11.83 -16.87
N SER A 494 1.72 -12.73 -17.78
CA SER A 494 1.96 -12.48 -19.22
C SER A 494 3.31 -11.83 -19.59
N GLU A 495 4.16 -11.53 -18.61
CA GLU A 495 5.51 -10.98 -18.83
C GLU A 495 6.62 -12.05 -18.85
N GLU A 496 6.28 -13.35 -18.92
CA GLU A 496 7.23 -14.47 -18.86
C GLU A 496 8.25 -14.45 -20.01
N ARG A 497 7.92 -13.77 -21.11
CA ARG A 497 8.84 -13.53 -22.24
C ARG A 497 10.10 -12.78 -21.80
N VAL A 498 10.00 -11.88 -20.83
CA VAL A 498 11.15 -11.13 -20.31
C VAL A 498 12.11 -12.10 -19.62
N VAL A 499 11.62 -12.98 -18.77
CA VAL A 499 12.45 -13.99 -18.06
C VAL A 499 13.15 -14.91 -19.05
N ASN A 500 12.40 -15.45 -20.01
CA ASN A 500 12.95 -16.31 -21.07
C ASN A 500 14.02 -15.61 -21.90
N PHE A 501 13.86 -14.31 -22.16
CA PHE A 501 14.87 -13.52 -22.85
C PHE A 501 16.16 -13.38 -22.03
N LEU A 502 16.05 -13.05 -20.73
CA LEU A 502 17.20 -12.92 -19.83
C LEU A 502 18.00 -14.21 -19.73
N LEU A 503 17.34 -15.37 -19.61
CA LEU A 503 18.00 -16.68 -19.58
C LEU A 503 18.84 -16.95 -20.84
N ARG A 504 18.33 -16.57 -22.03
CA ARG A 504 19.03 -16.74 -23.32
C ARG A 504 20.25 -15.83 -23.50
N LEU A 505 20.52 -14.91 -22.58
CA LEU A 505 21.74 -14.09 -22.61
C LEU A 505 22.95 -14.84 -22.03
N GLU A 506 22.71 -15.94 -21.31
CA GLU A 506 23.75 -16.82 -20.77
C GLU A 506 24.81 -16.03 -19.96
N CYS A 507 24.34 -15.15 -19.09
CA CYS A 507 25.15 -14.31 -18.20
C CYS A 507 24.50 -14.21 -16.82
N GLU A 508 25.23 -13.72 -15.81
CA GLU A 508 24.68 -13.61 -14.46
C GLU A 508 23.44 -12.69 -14.43
N ILE A 509 22.50 -12.96 -13.53
CA ILE A 509 21.27 -12.17 -13.40
C ILE A 509 21.22 -11.52 -12.02
N LEU A 510 21.10 -10.19 -12.00
CA LEU A 510 20.77 -9.41 -10.81
C LEU A 510 19.24 -9.46 -10.62
N VAL A 511 18.80 -10.30 -9.68
CA VAL A 511 17.41 -10.63 -9.40
C VAL A 511 16.79 -9.61 -8.46
N ARG A 512 15.73 -8.97 -8.94
CA ARG A 512 15.07 -7.85 -8.27
C ARG A 512 13.66 -8.16 -7.74
N SER A 513 13.14 -9.37 -7.96
CA SER A 513 11.80 -9.81 -7.54
C SER A 513 11.83 -11.20 -6.91
N GLY A 514 11.14 -11.38 -5.79
CA GLY A 514 11.02 -12.68 -5.11
C GLY A 514 10.27 -13.71 -5.95
N GLY A 515 9.20 -13.31 -6.65
CA GLY A 515 8.49 -14.20 -7.57
C GLY A 515 9.39 -14.67 -8.73
N LEU A 516 10.19 -13.76 -9.28
CA LEU A 516 11.17 -14.09 -10.32
C LEU A 516 12.27 -15.03 -9.79
N LEU A 517 12.79 -14.79 -8.58
CA LEU A 517 13.72 -15.73 -7.94
C LEU A 517 13.11 -17.13 -7.81
N HIS A 518 11.87 -17.22 -7.35
CA HIS A 518 11.18 -18.51 -7.22
C HIS A 518 11.04 -19.22 -8.57
N GLY A 519 10.61 -18.50 -9.62
CA GLY A 519 10.48 -19.06 -10.96
C GLY A 519 11.81 -19.51 -11.56
N LEU A 520 12.88 -18.71 -11.39
CA LEU A 520 14.22 -19.06 -11.90
C LEU A 520 14.77 -20.34 -11.27
N ARG A 521 14.50 -20.62 -9.99
CA ARG A 521 14.94 -21.84 -9.30
C ARG A 521 14.34 -23.14 -9.87
N GLN A 522 13.29 -23.04 -10.68
CA GLN A 522 12.62 -24.20 -11.29
C GLN A 522 13.17 -24.55 -12.67
N VAL A 523 14.14 -23.79 -13.17
CA VAL A 523 14.74 -23.96 -14.50
C VAL A 523 16.25 -23.89 -14.41
N ASP A 524 16.96 -24.36 -15.43
CA ASP A 524 18.40 -24.15 -15.52
C ASP A 524 18.68 -22.65 -15.68
N HIS A 525 19.55 -22.13 -14.82
CA HIS A 525 19.85 -20.71 -14.77
C HIS A 525 21.35 -20.43 -14.54
N PRO A 526 21.86 -19.30 -15.06
CA PRO A 526 23.19 -18.80 -14.70
C PRO A 526 23.22 -18.35 -13.23
N PRO A 527 24.40 -17.99 -12.67
CA PRO A 527 24.48 -17.46 -11.31
C PRO A 527 23.52 -16.29 -11.06
N LEU A 528 22.86 -16.33 -9.90
CA LEU A 528 21.90 -15.31 -9.47
C LEU A 528 22.50 -14.46 -8.35
N ILE A 529 22.34 -13.14 -8.45
CA ILE A 529 22.69 -12.18 -7.42
C ILE A 529 21.39 -11.51 -6.99
N GLY A 530 21.07 -11.48 -5.70
CA GLY A 530 19.90 -10.75 -5.21
C GLY A 530 20.19 -9.26 -5.08
N ASP A 531 19.22 -8.44 -5.45
CA ASP A 531 19.33 -6.99 -5.36
C ASP A 531 18.61 -6.40 -4.15
N PHE A 532 18.84 -5.10 -3.88
CA PHE A 532 18.27 -4.34 -2.75
C PHE A 532 16.74 -4.47 -2.69
N SER A 533 16.06 -4.59 -3.84
CA SER A 533 14.61 -4.64 -3.96
C SER A 533 13.97 -5.94 -3.46
N LEU A 534 14.77 -6.95 -3.13
CA LEU A 534 14.31 -8.14 -2.41
C LEU A 534 14.01 -7.86 -0.92
N ASN A 535 14.36 -6.67 -0.42
CA ASN A 535 14.11 -6.24 0.95
C ASN A 535 14.82 -7.11 2.01
N ALA A 536 16.05 -7.54 1.72
CA ALA A 536 16.92 -8.22 2.68
C ALA A 536 17.41 -7.22 3.75
N ALA A 537 16.61 -7.06 4.82
CA ALA A 537 16.79 -6.03 5.84
C ALA A 537 17.41 -6.53 7.16
N ASN A 538 17.69 -7.82 7.27
CA ASN A 538 18.29 -8.42 8.45
C ASN A 538 18.91 -9.77 8.10
N LEU A 539 19.59 -10.36 9.10
CA LEU A 539 20.27 -11.64 8.97
C LEU A 539 19.34 -12.76 8.46
N LEU A 540 18.14 -12.90 9.05
CA LEU A 540 17.19 -13.95 8.68
C LEU A 540 16.73 -13.82 7.23
N ALA A 541 16.40 -12.61 6.78
CA ALA A 541 15.96 -12.36 5.42
C ALA A 541 17.10 -12.63 4.42
N ALA A 542 18.30 -12.16 4.70
CA ALA A 542 19.47 -12.37 3.84
C ALA A 542 19.84 -13.86 3.74
N ASP A 543 19.96 -14.57 4.87
CA ASP A 543 20.20 -16.02 4.92
C ASP A 543 19.13 -16.81 4.16
N THR A 544 17.86 -16.45 4.37
CA THR A 544 16.74 -17.06 3.64
C THR A 544 16.95 -16.94 2.14
N PHE A 545 17.21 -15.74 1.62
CA PHE A 545 17.41 -15.53 0.18
C PHE A 545 18.66 -16.22 -0.37
N LEU A 546 19.76 -16.27 0.41
CA LEU A 546 20.97 -17.02 0.03
C LEU A 546 20.67 -18.52 -0.09
N LYS A 547 19.94 -19.11 0.86
CA LYS A 547 19.50 -20.52 0.83
C LYS A 547 18.53 -20.83 -0.32
N LEU A 548 17.90 -19.81 -0.92
CA LEU A 548 17.12 -19.97 -2.15
C LEU A 548 17.99 -20.05 -3.42
N GLY A 549 19.32 -20.04 -3.31
CA GLY A 549 20.24 -20.27 -4.43
C GLY A 549 20.90 -18.99 -4.97
N LEU A 550 20.85 -17.89 -4.23
CA LEU A 550 21.61 -16.70 -4.57
C LEU A 550 23.09 -16.88 -4.21
N THR A 551 23.97 -16.43 -5.10
CA THR A 551 25.42 -16.41 -4.84
C THR A 551 25.84 -15.24 -3.95
N ARG A 552 25.15 -14.11 -4.11
CA ARG A 552 25.34 -12.87 -3.36
C ARG A 552 24.00 -12.17 -3.14
N ILE A 553 23.91 -11.33 -2.12
CA ILE A 553 22.75 -10.49 -1.80
C ILE A 553 23.19 -9.04 -1.59
N THR A 554 22.43 -8.11 -2.16
CA THR A 554 22.56 -6.68 -1.91
C THR A 554 21.59 -6.29 -0.80
N PRO A 555 22.06 -5.75 0.35
CA PRO A 555 21.16 -5.30 1.42
C PRO A 555 20.19 -4.22 0.93
N THR A 556 18.99 -4.18 1.51
CA THR A 556 18.03 -3.11 1.18
C THR A 556 18.52 -1.73 1.62
N HIS A 557 18.01 -0.68 0.99
CA HIS A 557 18.29 0.70 1.36
C HIS A 557 17.61 1.16 2.65
N ASP A 558 16.78 0.31 3.29
CA ASP A 558 16.27 0.59 4.64
C ASP A 558 17.35 0.45 5.74
N LEU A 559 18.56 -0.01 5.39
CA LEU A 559 19.68 -0.18 6.33
C LEU A 559 20.65 1.00 6.22
N ASN A 560 21.05 1.51 7.38
CA ASN A 560 22.18 2.42 7.47
C ASN A 560 23.53 1.70 7.34
N ALA A 561 24.63 2.44 7.22
CA ALA A 561 25.95 1.85 7.00
C ALA A 561 26.44 0.96 8.15
N GLU A 562 26.07 1.26 9.40
CA GLU A 562 26.42 0.44 10.57
C GLU A 562 25.67 -0.90 10.53
N GLN A 563 24.38 -0.89 10.21
CA GLN A 563 23.57 -2.10 10.07
C GLN A 563 24.07 -2.99 8.92
N VAL A 564 24.52 -2.41 7.81
CA VAL A 564 25.20 -3.16 6.73
C VAL A 564 26.49 -3.80 7.26
N THR A 565 27.27 -3.08 8.06
CA THR A 565 28.50 -3.59 8.68
C THR A 565 28.21 -4.78 9.60
N ASP A 566 27.17 -4.67 10.43
CA ASP A 566 26.78 -5.73 11.36
C ASP A 566 26.21 -6.96 10.65
N LEU A 567 25.46 -6.76 9.56
CA LEU A 567 25.01 -7.86 8.70
C LEU A 567 26.21 -8.59 8.08
N ALA A 568 27.20 -7.85 7.57
CA ALA A 568 28.42 -8.42 7.01
C ALA A 568 29.30 -9.15 8.03
N ARG A 569 29.20 -8.80 9.31
CA ARG A 569 29.91 -9.53 10.36
C ARG A 569 29.28 -10.87 10.70
N GLN A 570 27.96 -11.00 10.50
CA GLN A 570 27.16 -12.16 10.89
C GLN A 570 26.95 -13.16 9.73
N LEU A 571 27.05 -12.71 8.48
CA LEU A 571 27.06 -13.56 7.29
C LEU A 571 28.47 -13.77 6.76
N ASP A 572 28.63 -14.67 5.79
CA ASP A 572 29.82 -14.66 4.95
C ASP A 572 29.86 -13.33 4.16
N PRO A 573 30.83 -12.44 4.42
CA PRO A 573 30.84 -11.13 3.80
C PRO A 573 31.17 -11.19 2.29
N ARG A 574 31.62 -12.35 1.77
CA ARG A 574 31.77 -12.61 0.32
C ARG A 574 30.43 -12.76 -0.38
N GLN A 575 29.39 -13.09 0.37
CA GLN A 575 28.02 -13.19 -0.14
C GLN A 575 27.29 -11.84 -0.11
N ILE A 576 27.95 -10.75 0.31
CA ILE A 576 27.35 -9.42 0.36
C ILE A 576 27.95 -8.54 -0.73
N GLU A 577 27.06 -7.90 -1.49
CA GLU A 577 27.40 -6.85 -2.46
C GLU A 577 26.82 -5.52 -1.98
N VAL A 578 27.66 -4.52 -1.74
CA VAL A 578 27.23 -3.19 -1.25
C VAL A 578 27.17 -2.19 -2.40
N ILE A 579 26.19 -1.30 -2.39
CA ILE A 579 26.12 -0.18 -3.35
C ILE A 579 26.78 1.03 -2.71
N ALA A 580 27.90 1.49 -3.27
CA ALA A 580 28.70 2.58 -2.72
C ALA A 580 28.49 3.94 -3.42
N TYR A 581 27.83 3.95 -4.57
CA TYR A 581 27.44 5.17 -5.28
C TYR A 581 26.16 4.88 -6.09
N GLN A 582 25.14 5.72 -5.94
CA GLN A 582 23.89 5.60 -6.69
C GLN A 582 23.04 6.87 -6.58
N HIS A 583 22.13 7.10 -7.52
CA HIS A 583 20.94 7.88 -7.23
C HIS A 583 19.87 6.96 -6.64
N LEU A 584 19.39 7.23 -5.43
CA LEU A 584 18.47 6.30 -4.76
C LEU A 584 17.12 6.20 -5.52
N PRO A 585 16.58 5.01 -5.82
CA PRO A 585 15.30 4.88 -6.51
C PRO A 585 14.12 5.17 -5.55
N VAL A 586 13.83 6.45 -5.31
CA VAL A 586 12.89 6.93 -4.29
C VAL A 586 11.45 6.46 -4.50
N PHE A 587 11.01 6.36 -5.76
CA PHE A 587 9.69 5.83 -6.13
C PHE A 587 9.83 4.85 -7.29
N HIS A 588 9.20 3.68 -7.19
CA HIS A 588 8.98 2.77 -8.32
C HIS A 588 7.49 2.55 -8.54
N THR A 589 6.95 2.97 -9.68
CA THR A 589 5.52 3.23 -9.87
C THR A 589 4.98 2.57 -11.15
N GLU A 590 3.76 2.05 -11.07
CA GLU A 590 3.01 1.66 -12.28
C GLU A 590 2.49 2.89 -13.05
N HIS A 591 2.23 4.01 -12.36
CA HIS A 591 1.88 5.24 -13.04
C HIS A 591 3.06 5.75 -13.90
N CYS A 592 2.84 5.95 -15.20
CA CYS A 592 3.84 6.42 -16.14
C CYS A 592 3.66 7.92 -16.43
N VAL A 593 4.59 8.75 -15.94
CA VAL A 593 4.53 10.21 -16.14
C VAL A 593 4.77 10.59 -17.59
N PHE A 594 5.55 9.79 -18.33
CA PHE A 594 5.78 9.98 -19.76
C PHE A 594 4.47 9.83 -20.54
N CYS A 595 3.75 8.73 -20.34
CA CYS A 595 2.47 8.51 -21.02
C CYS A 595 1.44 9.57 -20.64
N ARG A 596 1.33 9.90 -19.34
CA ARG A 596 0.37 10.89 -18.84
C ARG A 596 0.59 12.28 -19.43
N PHE A 597 1.83 12.78 -19.43
CA PHE A 597 2.08 14.20 -19.71
C PHE A 597 2.67 14.49 -21.09
N LEU A 598 3.17 13.45 -21.79
CA LEU A 598 3.81 13.59 -23.11
C LEU A 598 3.06 12.84 -24.23
N SER A 599 1.93 12.19 -23.93
CA SER A 599 1.11 11.50 -24.94
C SER A 599 -0.39 11.69 -24.69
N SER A 600 -1.20 11.40 -25.70
CA SER A 600 -2.66 11.22 -25.55
C SER A 600 -3.07 9.76 -25.34
N GLY A 601 -2.10 8.83 -25.34
CA GLY A 601 -2.34 7.41 -25.10
C GLY A 601 -2.68 7.13 -23.64
N THR A 602 -3.19 5.93 -23.37
CA THR A 602 -3.62 5.53 -22.03
C THR A 602 -2.66 4.54 -21.36
N SER A 603 -1.84 3.85 -22.14
CA SER A 603 -0.99 2.75 -21.71
C SER A 603 0.28 2.64 -22.57
N TYR A 604 1.14 1.66 -22.29
CA TYR A 604 2.30 1.37 -23.14
C TYR A 604 1.92 0.98 -24.58
N LYS A 605 0.68 0.52 -24.83
CA LYS A 605 0.24 0.03 -26.13
C LYS A 605 -0.01 1.16 -27.14
N ASP A 606 -0.24 2.37 -26.67
CA ASP A 606 -0.73 3.50 -27.46
C ASP A 606 -0.07 4.85 -27.11
N CYS A 607 0.92 4.87 -26.21
CA CYS A 607 1.59 6.12 -25.80
C CYS A 607 2.62 6.64 -26.80
N GLY A 608 3.07 5.83 -27.77
CA GLY A 608 4.12 6.19 -28.71
C GLY A 608 5.54 6.26 -28.09
N HIS A 609 5.73 5.65 -26.92
CA HIS A 609 7.01 5.51 -26.22
C HIS A 609 7.85 6.79 -26.07
N PRO A 610 7.28 7.92 -25.58
CA PRO A 610 8.04 9.17 -25.40
C PRO A 610 9.23 9.03 -24.43
N CYS A 611 9.29 7.97 -23.61
CA CYS A 611 10.43 7.66 -22.75
C CYS A 611 11.70 7.27 -23.50
N GLU A 612 11.61 6.94 -24.79
CA GLU A 612 12.78 6.61 -25.63
C GLU A 612 13.46 7.87 -26.20
N SER A 613 12.72 8.97 -26.34
CA SER A 613 13.19 10.20 -27.00
C SER A 613 13.30 11.41 -26.09
N HIS A 614 12.75 11.36 -24.88
CA HIS A 614 12.72 12.49 -23.94
C HIS A 614 13.38 12.16 -22.62
N GLN A 615 14.12 13.13 -22.09
CA GLN A 615 14.62 13.10 -20.72
C GLN A 615 13.63 13.82 -19.81
N VAL A 616 13.18 13.13 -18.76
CA VAL A 616 12.21 13.67 -17.81
C VAL A 616 12.81 13.72 -16.41
N ALA A 617 12.56 14.81 -15.71
CA ALA A 617 12.84 14.95 -14.29
C ALA A 617 11.69 15.66 -13.55
N LEU A 618 11.58 15.42 -12.25
CA LEU A 618 10.64 16.10 -11.37
C LEU A 618 11.43 17.05 -10.48
N ARG A 619 11.16 18.35 -10.59
CA ARG A 619 11.82 19.35 -9.74
C ARG A 619 11.00 19.60 -8.48
N ASP A 620 11.61 19.44 -7.32
CA ASP A 620 10.96 19.65 -6.03
C ASP A 620 10.91 21.15 -5.63
N GLN A 621 10.25 21.44 -4.51
CA GLN A 621 10.13 22.80 -3.97
C GLN A 621 11.48 23.45 -3.55
N HIS A 622 12.54 22.65 -3.38
CA HIS A 622 13.89 23.13 -3.08
C HIS A 622 14.73 23.31 -4.35
N GLY A 623 14.15 23.08 -5.53
CA GLY A 623 14.82 23.21 -6.82
C GLY A 623 15.63 21.99 -7.24
N ARG A 624 15.61 20.90 -6.47
CA ARG A 624 16.34 19.66 -6.77
C ARG A 624 15.64 18.89 -7.88
N SER A 625 16.40 18.42 -8.86
CA SER A 625 15.87 17.75 -10.06
C SER A 625 16.00 16.23 -9.95
N HIS A 626 14.88 15.54 -9.77
CA HIS A 626 14.79 14.09 -9.61
C HIS A 626 14.60 13.40 -10.96
N PRO A 627 15.59 12.64 -11.49
CA PRO A 627 15.46 12.01 -12.79
C PRO A 627 14.37 10.92 -12.78
N VAL A 628 13.63 10.81 -13.88
CA VAL A 628 12.61 9.77 -14.08
C VAL A 628 13.04 8.88 -15.24
N MET A 629 13.01 7.57 -15.03
CA MET A 629 13.28 6.58 -16.08
C MET A 629 12.18 5.53 -16.13
N ALA A 630 11.86 5.06 -17.33
CA ALA A 630 11.01 3.88 -17.49
C ALA A 630 11.87 2.61 -17.49
N ASP A 631 11.27 1.47 -17.13
CA ASP A 631 11.86 0.14 -17.34
C ASP A 631 11.19 -0.61 -18.50
N VAL A 632 11.64 -1.83 -18.77
CA VAL A 632 11.11 -2.71 -19.84
C VAL A 632 9.62 -3.01 -19.72
N GLY A 633 9.04 -2.88 -18.51
CA GLY A 633 7.61 -3.03 -18.24
C GLY A 633 6.85 -1.71 -18.28
N CYS A 634 7.47 -0.64 -18.77
CA CYS A 634 6.94 0.73 -18.79
C CYS A 634 6.61 1.28 -17.37
N ARG A 635 7.23 0.73 -16.33
CA ARG A 635 7.13 1.26 -14.95
C ARG A 635 8.13 2.37 -14.77
N ASN A 636 7.74 3.41 -14.04
CA ASN A 636 8.58 4.57 -13.83
C ASN A 636 9.36 4.42 -12.52
N THR A 637 10.61 4.85 -12.57
CA THR A 637 11.45 5.03 -11.39
C THR A 637 11.80 6.50 -11.30
N VAL A 638 11.44 7.14 -10.19
CA VAL A 638 11.96 8.45 -9.83
C VAL A 638 13.17 8.22 -8.95
N PHE A 639 14.29 8.82 -9.33
CA PHE A 639 15.56 8.72 -8.63
C PHE A 639 15.81 9.96 -7.74
N GLY A 640 16.62 9.80 -6.70
CA GLY A 640 17.13 10.90 -5.88
C GLY A 640 17.87 11.91 -6.75
N ALA A 641 17.71 13.19 -6.47
CA ALA A 641 18.40 14.24 -7.22
C ALA A 641 19.92 14.17 -6.97
N GLU A 642 20.31 14.11 -5.70
CA GLU A 642 21.69 13.95 -5.26
C GLU A 642 22.13 12.48 -5.35
N ALA A 643 23.41 12.26 -5.63
CA ALA A 643 24.00 10.92 -5.61
C ALA A 643 24.28 10.51 -4.17
N GLN A 644 23.69 9.40 -3.72
CA GLN A 644 24.04 8.75 -2.46
C GLN A 644 25.39 8.05 -2.60
N GLU A 645 26.33 8.33 -1.70
CA GLU A 645 27.68 7.76 -1.74
C GLU A 645 28.18 7.28 -0.37
N ALA A 646 29.04 6.26 -0.36
CA ALA A 646 29.46 5.54 0.84
C ALA A 646 30.96 5.64 1.16
N SER A 647 31.68 6.59 0.58
CA SER A 647 33.15 6.71 0.68
C SER A 647 33.66 6.68 2.13
N LEU A 648 32.99 7.37 3.05
CA LEU A 648 33.34 7.41 4.47
C LEU A 648 33.03 6.10 5.22
N HIS A 649 32.13 5.27 4.68
CA HIS A 649 31.75 3.98 5.25
C HIS A 649 32.50 2.78 4.65
N LEU A 650 33.06 2.95 3.44
CA LEU A 650 33.83 1.91 2.76
C LEU A 650 34.93 1.29 3.64
N PRO A 651 35.75 2.03 4.41
CA PRO A 651 36.75 1.42 5.28
C PRO A 651 36.16 0.43 6.29
N ALA A 652 34.99 0.74 6.88
CA ALA A 652 34.32 -0.13 7.83
C ALA A 652 33.75 -1.39 7.16
N TRP A 653 33.15 -1.26 5.98
CA TRP A 653 32.65 -2.40 5.21
C TRP A 653 33.77 -3.32 4.75
N LEU A 654 34.88 -2.77 4.23
CA LEU A 654 36.07 -3.53 3.84
C LEU A 654 36.70 -4.23 5.06
N ALA A 655 36.77 -3.57 6.22
CA ALA A 655 37.25 -4.18 7.46
C ALA A 655 36.32 -5.29 7.99
N ALA A 656 35.01 -5.19 7.72
CA ALA A 656 34.06 -6.28 7.98
C ALA A 656 34.21 -7.47 7.03
N GLY A 657 34.99 -7.31 5.94
CA GLY A 657 35.31 -8.35 4.98
C GLY A 657 34.51 -8.27 3.69
N VAL A 658 33.72 -7.22 3.47
CA VAL A 658 32.95 -7.02 2.22
C VAL A 658 33.93 -6.87 1.06
N GLN A 659 33.69 -7.63 -0.01
CA GLN A 659 34.58 -7.64 -1.18
C GLN A 659 33.93 -7.04 -2.42
N HIS A 660 32.59 -7.03 -2.51
CA HIS A 660 31.88 -6.64 -3.71
C HIS A 660 31.30 -5.23 -3.54
N VAL A 661 31.86 -4.26 -4.27
CA VAL A 661 31.44 -2.86 -4.23
C VAL A 661 30.84 -2.48 -5.58
N ARG A 662 29.55 -2.19 -5.61
CA ARG A 662 28.80 -1.78 -6.81
C ARG A 662 28.59 -0.27 -6.87
N LEU A 663 28.79 0.32 -8.05
CA LEU A 663 28.37 1.69 -8.37
C LEU A 663 27.25 1.63 -9.40
N GLU A 664 26.18 2.39 -9.20
CA GLU A 664 25.03 2.43 -10.09
C GLU A 664 24.85 3.82 -10.69
N PHE A 665 24.85 3.89 -12.02
CA PHE A 665 24.67 5.14 -12.75
C PHE A 665 23.26 5.23 -13.31
N ALA A 666 22.57 6.32 -13.00
CA ALA A 666 21.23 6.60 -13.50
C ALA A 666 21.32 7.41 -14.79
N HIS A 667 21.60 8.71 -14.67
CA HIS A 667 21.52 9.69 -15.75
C HIS A 667 22.88 10.31 -16.08
N GLU A 668 23.94 9.86 -15.41
CA GLU A 668 25.31 10.33 -15.61
C GLU A 668 25.79 10.04 -17.04
N THR A 669 26.55 10.99 -17.58
CA THR A 669 27.27 10.89 -18.85
C THR A 669 28.44 9.90 -18.76
N GLY A 670 28.98 9.48 -19.89
CA GLY A 670 30.15 8.58 -19.91
C GLY A 670 31.39 9.21 -19.26
N ALA A 671 31.54 10.53 -19.35
CA ALA A 671 32.62 11.25 -18.68
C ALA A 671 32.49 11.18 -17.14
N GLU A 672 31.27 11.36 -16.63
CA GLU A 672 30.96 11.25 -15.19
C GLU A 672 31.14 9.82 -14.68
N VAL A 673 30.68 8.82 -15.44
CA VAL A 673 30.92 7.39 -15.14
C VAL A 673 32.42 7.12 -15.01
N THR A 674 33.21 7.60 -15.96
CA THR A 674 34.68 7.43 -15.93
C THR A 674 35.28 8.10 -14.70
N ALA A 675 34.89 9.35 -14.43
CA ALA A 675 35.45 10.14 -13.33
C ALA A 675 35.10 9.56 -11.95
N VAL A 676 33.85 9.13 -11.74
CA VAL A 676 33.39 8.50 -10.49
C VAL A 676 34.02 7.11 -10.35
N GLY A 677 33.93 6.28 -11.39
CA GLY A 677 34.46 4.92 -11.38
C GLY A 677 35.97 4.86 -11.13
N GLN A 678 36.74 5.77 -11.74
CA GLN A 678 38.19 5.86 -11.50
C GLN A 678 38.50 6.26 -10.05
N ALA A 679 37.74 7.19 -9.46
CA ALA A 679 37.97 7.61 -8.07
C ALA A 679 37.75 6.45 -7.09
N PHE A 680 36.67 5.67 -7.27
CA PHE A 680 36.45 4.46 -6.47
C PHE A 680 37.52 3.39 -6.74
N ALA A 681 37.93 3.17 -7.99
CA ALA A 681 39.00 2.23 -8.32
C ALA A 681 40.35 2.62 -7.65
N ASP A 682 40.66 3.91 -7.59
CA ASP A 682 41.84 4.43 -6.90
C ASP A 682 41.76 4.23 -5.39
N MET A 683 40.60 4.47 -4.78
CA MET A 683 40.38 4.19 -3.35
C MET A 683 40.52 2.70 -3.03
N LEU A 684 39.85 1.83 -3.79
CA LEU A 684 39.89 0.37 -3.58
C LEU A 684 41.29 -0.22 -3.79
N ALA A 685 42.11 0.41 -4.63
CA ALA A 685 43.51 0.04 -4.83
C ALA A 685 44.48 0.71 -3.83
N GLY A 686 43.98 1.47 -2.85
CA GLY A 686 44.80 2.16 -1.84
C GLY A 686 45.59 3.37 -2.36
N ARG A 687 45.29 3.87 -3.56
CA ARG A 687 45.90 5.07 -4.16
C ARG A 687 45.26 6.38 -3.66
N MET A 688 44.08 6.29 -3.05
CA MET A 688 43.28 7.40 -2.55
C MET A 688 42.75 7.05 -1.15
N SER A 689 42.48 8.05 -0.31
CA SER A 689 41.80 7.86 0.99
C SER A 689 40.29 8.05 0.87
N ALA A 690 39.53 7.53 1.83
CA ALA A 690 38.07 7.71 1.88
C ALA A 690 37.65 9.19 1.91
N VAL A 691 38.38 10.03 2.65
CA VAL A 691 38.12 11.47 2.75
C VAL A 691 38.44 12.18 1.44
N GLU A 692 39.49 11.76 0.74
CA GLU A 692 39.82 12.32 -0.58
C GLU A 692 38.76 11.93 -1.62
N LEU A 693 38.29 10.67 -1.58
CA LEU A 693 37.19 10.20 -2.43
C LEU A 693 35.92 11.02 -2.19
N ASN A 694 35.48 11.17 -0.94
CA ASN A 694 34.32 12.00 -0.57
C ASN A 694 34.40 13.40 -1.18
N ARG A 695 35.56 14.07 -1.03
CA ARG A 695 35.78 15.42 -1.58
C ARG A 695 35.71 15.43 -3.12
N GLN A 696 36.26 14.43 -3.79
CA GLN A 696 36.21 14.35 -5.25
C GLN A 696 34.79 14.11 -5.76
N LEU A 697 34.01 13.23 -5.10
CA LEU A 697 32.63 12.95 -5.50
C LEU A 697 31.73 14.16 -5.34
N ALA A 698 31.89 14.95 -4.27
CA ALA A 698 31.12 16.16 -4.02
C ALA A 698 31.23 17.20 -5.15
N VAL A 699 32.33 17.21 -5.92
CA VAL A 699 32.55 18.13 -7.05
C VAL A 699 32.15 17.51 -8.39
N ARG A 700 32.13 16.18 -8.48
CA ARG A 700 31.91 15.44 -9.74
C ARG A 700 30.44 15.06 -9.97
N ALA A 701 29.61 15.04 -8.93
CA ALA A 701 28.19 14.72 -9.07
C ALA A 701 27.37 15.95 -9.50
N PRO A 702 26.53 15.86 -10.57
CA PRO A 702 25.80 17.00 -11.15
C PRO A 702 24.92 17.81 -10.18
N GLN A 703 24.39 17.13 -9.16
CA GLN A 703 23.49 17.70 -8.14
C GLN A 703 24.11 17.68 -6.75
N GLY A 704 25.40 17.34 -6.63
CA GLY A 704 26.06 17.06 -5.36
C GLY A 704 25.82 15.63 -4.86
N THR A 705 26.36 15.37 -3.67
CA THR A 705 26.35 14.05 -3.02
C THR A 705 25.69 14.11 -1.66
N THR A 706 25.15 12.98 -1.21
CA THR A 706 24.55 12.80 0.11
C THR A 706 24.94 11.43 0.68
N GLU A 707 24.95 11.28 2.00
CA GLU A 707 25.02 9.94 2.62
C GLU A 707 23.62 9.27 2.61
N GLY A 708 22.55 10.07 2.49
CA GLY A 708 21.17 9.60 2.39
C GLY A 708 20.82 8.58 3.47
N SER A 709 20.37 7.40 3.04
CA SER A 709 20.00 6.27 3.92
C SER A 709 21.16 5.67 4.72
N LEU A 710 22.42 5.93 4.34
CA LEU A 710 23.59 5.38 5.04
C LEU A 710 23.84 6.07 6.39
N PHE A 711 23.29 7.27 6.57
CA PHE A 711 23.42 8.09 7.77
C PHE A 711 22.09 8.15 8.54
N VAL A 712 22.17 8.11 9.88
CA VAL A 712 21.01 8.30 10.76
C VAL A 712 21.11 9.66 11.45
N PRO A 713 20.21 10.62 11.16
CA PRO A 713 20.22 11.91 11.83
C PRO A 713 19.75 11.81 13.28
N ILE A 714 20.22 12.71 14.15
CA ILE A 714 19.93 12.69 15.60
C ILE A 714 18.43 12.84 15.90
N ASP A 715 17.70 13.55 15.02
CA ASP A 715 16.28 13.89 15.12
C ASP A 715 15.37 12.99 14.25
N PHE A 716 15.84 11.83 13.78
CA PHE A 716 15.06 10.96 12.88
C PHE A 716 13.70 10.48 13.43
N LEU A 717 13.49 10.57 14.75
CA LEU A 717 12.23 10.25 15.42
C LEU A 717 11.22 11.41 15.43
N ASP A 718 11.66 12.63 15.17
CA ASP A 718 10.80 13.80 15.14
C ASP A 718 9.97 13.80 13.84
N ILE A 719 8.63 13.82 13.99
CA ILE A 719 7.70 13.86 12.86
C ILE A 719 7.43 15.33 12.55
N PRO A 720 7.87 15.89 11.41
CA PRO A 720 7.39 17.21 11.00
C PRO A 720 5.89 17.14 10.73
N ASP A 721 5.12 18.06 11.33
CA ASP A 721 3.70 18.21 11.06
C ASP A 721 3.50 18.61 9.57
N LEU A 722 2.83 17.74 8.80
CA LEU A 722 2.51 17.93 7.37
C LEU A 722 1.20 18.68 7.13
#